data_AF-A0AAU8AB18-F1
#
_entry.id   AF-A0AAU8AB18-F1
#
_cell.length_a   1.000
_cell.length_b   1.000
_cell.length_c   1.000
_cell.angle_alpha   90.00
_cell.angle_beta   90.00
_cell.angle_gamma   90.00
#
_symmetry.space_group_name_H-M   'P 1'
#
loop_
_entity.id
_entity.type
_entity.pdbx_description
1 polymer ?
#
loop_
_entity_poly.entity_id
_entity_poly.type
_entity_poly.pdbx_seq_one_letter_code
_entity_poly.pdbx_strand_id
1 'polypeptide(L)'
;MEAQNELIVWFTVIGVIFLFLIAYLYYGKKTRNPFERPLPAGMLFAIFAAAAVLIRLILAYSLPGYVTDLDCFKAWANYSYTGGLENFYTSDFFADYPPVYIYVLYFFGFLQNALSLNLGGPEFALLIHIPAIFCDILAAYLVYKLARTRFRPELALLLGALILFNPAAIFNSSIWGQIDILITLAIVLVIYLLVKKRPVLASAAFMAAFLLKPQAIMILPLLLFVLIRNIIISRDKKKEIGKLLASLGVMAGLFFLIPLPFGNGQEPLWLFKQMIETMGQYDQASLNAFNLFALLGQNFVPADQAVFLGLPANVWGSIMIALVCAYSLFLFIKNQSREFLFALAAFIIMGVFFLGHGMHDRYLFPVPFLLLFAFIFMKDRRLIWPVVLNFIVLLLNQSISLYYYQVLIPEAWTISVSAVCMAVFVYTAIIITKLAVSPVQQKAEDTDVSAMETLEKPPAQIRLETFQEKKTLNKKDGLLMLAISAIYAVVAFTNLGAFQIPETSALLEDEPIVIELPAEEQISTIEYYAGYGEGNFIFSYSDDGKAYTPVVLEKGETKLSEIEHKFANMYKWQIYTVDIQAKYIKIEPISGSLPVLEAAFKNEQGELIVPEKVIPSSAQALFDEQALVPEESTYMTDFYFDEIYHVRTAYENIHGIEPYEITHPPLGKLILACGIQLFGMNPFGWRFMGTLTGVLMLPVMYIFAKMLFKKSKYAAIATILFAADFMHFAQTRIGTIDSYSILWIMLMYLFMYRFTQSNFNCQKISKSLVPLALCGLFFGIGAATKWLCIYAGAGLAVIFFITLYKRYKEYRFAREQLLAHETGRASDSGGLSLYRSIVRKYKINVALILCWCVLFFIIIPAVIYVASYYPYTVVIQGEAYQFIVPGNLKEHHSIIGNQFYMLNYHSTLNPDHVHPFSSMWYTWPLDVRPVLFFNGHNDANYTTSTLSTMGNPLLWWAGVVACFWLIIDSARGKHRNYGVMFTAIAALSQFMPWWFVTREVFIYHYFATVPFLIILVVYWLKNIESDFKYGKYFMWEFVIACIAMFALFYPVITGIPFNTDYITNLRWLPSWPFYG
;
A
#
# COMPACT_ATOMS: atom_id res chain seq x y z
N MET A 1 4.80 18.10 -2.28
CA MET A 1 5.39 17.67 -1.01
C MET A 1 4.64 16.49 -0.41
N GLU A 2 3.31 16.54 -0.26
CA GLU A 2 2.52 15.37 0.19
C GLU A 2 2.82 14.11 -0.62
N ALA A 3 2.85 14.21 -1.95
CA ALA A 3 3.23 13.09 -2.83
C ALA A 3 4.67 12.55 -2.59
N GLN A 4 5.63 13.40 -2.20
CA GLN A 4 7.00 12.98 -1.84
C GLN A 4 7.00 12.27 -0.48
N ASN A 5 6.28 12.83 0.50
CA ASN A 5 6.17 12.25 1.84
C ASN A 5 5.46 10.89 1.82
N GLU A 6 4.38 10.76 1.05
CA GLU A 6 3.72 9.48 0.81
C GLU A 6 4.67 8.48 0.15
N LEU A 7 5.38 8.88 -0.91
CA LEU A 7 6.32 8.02 -1.61
C LEU A 7 7.48 7.55 -0.70
N ILE A 8 7.99 8.41 0.18
CA ILE A 8 9.04 8.07 1.16
C ILE A 8 8.55 6.97 2.11
N VAL A 9 7.34 7.08 2.65
CA VAL A 9 6.76 6.07 3.55
C VAL A 9 6.60 4.73 2.83
N TRP A 10 6.04 4.73 1.62
CA TRP A 10 5.86 3.52 0.80
C TRP A 10 7.17 2.85 0.44
N PHE A 11 8.14 3.65 -0.01
CA PHE A 11 9.45 3.16 -0.42
C PHE A 11 10.22 2.57 0.77
N THR A 12 10.02 3.13 1.96
CA THR A 12 10.57 2.62 3.22
C THR A 12 9.96 1.27 3.59
N VAL A 13 8.63 1.16 3.60
CA VAL A 13 7.92 -0.08 3.95
C VAL A 13 8.24 -1.21 2.97
N ILE A 14 8.09 -0.95 1.66
CA ILE A 14 8.42 -1.93 0.61
C ILE A 14 9.90 -2.31 0.70
N GLY A 15 10.74 -1.33 1.02
CA GLY A 15 12.16 -1.52 1.12
C GLY A 15 12.60 -2.41 2.27
N VAL A 16 12.03 -2.23 3.46
CA VAL A 16 12.26 -3.12 4.61
C VAL A 16 11.83 -4.54 4.25
N ILE A 17 10.66 -4.70 3.61
CA ILE A 17 10.15 -6.01 3.21
C ILE A 17 11.06 -6.68 2.18
N PHE A 18 11.56 -5.93 1.19
CA PHE A 18 12.52 -6.42 0.19
C PHE A 18 13.84 -6.90 0.82
N LEU A 19 14.34 -6.19 1.83
CA LEU A 19 15.57 -6.56 2.54
C LEU A 19 15.39 -7.84 3.38
N PHE A 20 14.27 -7.96 4.10
CA PHE A 20 13.90 -9.19 4.81
C PHE A 20 13.70 -10.37 3.85
N LEU A 21 13.11 -10.11 2.68
CA LEU A 21 12.89 -11.09 1.61
C LEU A 21 14.21 -11.73 1.16
N ILE A 22 15.25 -10.94 0.94
CA ILE A 22 16.57 -11.43 0.51
C ILE A 22 17.27 -12.22 1.63
N ALA A 23 17.19 -11.74 2.88
CA ALA A 23 17.72 -12.44 4.05
C ALA A 23 17.10 -13.83 4.20
N TYR A 24 15.76 -13.87 4.15
CA TYR A 24 14.99 -15.09 4.22
C TYR A 24 15.44 -16.00 3.06
N LEU A 25 15.57 -15.50 1.81
CA LEU A 25 15.85 -16.32 0.60
C LEU A 25 17.17 -17.07 0.70
N TYR A 26 18.14 -16.52 1.43
CA TYR A 26 19.40 -17.19 1.69
C TYR A 26 19.28 -18.32 2.73
N TYR A 27 18.55 -18.11 3.83
CA TYR A 27 18.45 -19.09 4.93
C TYR A 27 17.50 -20.27 4.64
N GLY A 28 16.69 -20.20 3.57
CA GLY A 28 15.84 -21.32 3.14
C GLY A 28 16.67 -22.53 2.66
N LYS A 29 16.48 -23.71 3.27
CA LYS A 29 17.08 -24.98 2.81
C LYS A 29 16.60 -25.35 1.40
N LYS A 30 17.52 -25.93 0.60
CA LYS A 30 17.35 -26.65 -0.68
C LYS A 30 16.13 -26.21 -1.51
N THR A 31 16.21 -25.07 -2.19
CA THR A 31 15.22 -24.69 -3.20
C THR A 31 15.59 -25.32 -4.55
N ARG A 32 14.70 -26.16 -5.10
CA ARG A 32 14.71 -26.48 -6.53
C ARG A 32 14.53 -25.18 -7.32
N ASN A 33 15.23 -25.09 -8.44
CA ASN A 33 15.34 -23.92 -9.30
C ASN A 33 13.94 -23.37 -9.72
N PRO A 34 13.55 -22.12 -9.35
CA PRO A 34 12.35 -21.49 -9.90
C PRO A 34 12.54 -21.05 -11.36
N PHE A 35 13.78 -21.06 -11.87
CA PHE A 35 14.18 -20.73 -13.23
C PHE A 35 14.76 -21.96 -13.93
N GLU A 36 14.02 -23.07 -14.00
CA GLU A 36 14.28 -24.06 -15.06
C GLU A 36 14.16 -23.32 -16.40
N ARG A 37 15.32 -23.00 -17.00
CA ARG A 37 15.64 -21.77 -17.76
C ARG A 37 14.98 -21.67 -19.14
N PRO A 38 14.93 -20.44 -19.68
CA PRO A 38 15.52 -20.20 -21.00
C PRO A 38 16.73 -19.23 -21.04
N LEU A 39 16.98 -18.36 -20.03
CA LEU A 39 18.03 -17.31 -20.12
C LEU A 39 19.23 -17.44 -19.14
N PRO A 40 20.46 -17.03 -19.54
CA PRO A 40 21.65 -17.01 -18.66
C PRO A 40 21.61 -15.93 -17.54
N ALA A 41 22.20 -16.21 -16.38
CA ALA A 41 22.23 -15.29 -15.22
C ALA A 41 22.87 -13.91 -15.51
N GLY A 42 23.84 -13.85 -16.42
CA GLY A 42 24.43 -12.58 -16.85
C GLY A 42 23.45 -11.69 -17.62
N MET A 43 22.58 -12.29 -18.44
CA MET A 43 21.54 -11.57 -19.17
C MET A 43 20.46 -11.06 -18.22
N LEU A 44 20.09 -11.87 -17.21
CA LEU A 44 19.16 -11.43 -16.15
C LEU A 44 19.73 -10.26 -15.34
N PHE A 45 21.04 -10.28 -15.00
CA PHE A 45 21.67 -9.15 -14.32
C PHE A 45 21.59 -7.87 -15.18
N ALA A 46 21.84 -7.97 -16.49
CA ALA A 46 21.75 -6.81 -17.39
C ALA A 46 20.32 -6.23 -17.47
N ILE A 47 19.30 -7.10 -17.53
CA ILE A 47 17.89 -6.68 -17.50
C ILE A 47 17.56 -5.99 -16.17
N PHE A 48 17.99 -6.57 -15.04
CA PHE A 48 17.77 -5.95 -13.73
C PHE A 48 18.51 -4.62 -13.59
N ALA A 49 19.73 -4.51 -14.12
CA ALA A 49 20.47 -3.26 -14.10
C ALA A 49 19.78 -2.18 -14.94
N ALA A 50 19.28 -2.52 -16.13
CA ALA A 50 18.51 -1.59 -16.97
C ALA A 50 17.23 -1.11 -16.27
N ALA A 51 16.48 -2.02 -15.65
CA ALA A 51 15.30 -1.67 -14.86
C ALA A 51 15.65 -0.77 -13.66
N ALA A 52 16.74 -1.07 -12.96
CA ALA A 52 17.20 -0.29 -11.80
C ALA A 52 17.68 1.12 -12.19
N VAL A 53 18.28 1.29 -13.37
CA VAL A 53 18.62 2.60 -13.93
C VAL A 53 17.36 3.38 -14.25
N LEU A 54 16.39 2.76 -14.94
CA LEU A 54 15.14 3.42 -15.30
C LEU A 54 14.38 3.93 -14.08
N ILE A 55 14.25 3.09 -13.04
CA ILE A 55 13.61 3.48 -11.76
C ILE A 55 14.32 4.70 -11.15
N ARG A 56 15.65 4.67 -11.08
CA ARG A 56 16.45 5.77 -10.51
C ARG A 56 16.32 7.08 -11.29
N LEU A 57 16.33 7.02 -12.62
CA LEU A 57 16.18 8.20 -13.48
C LEU A 57 14.78 8.81 -13.35
N ILE A 58 13.73 7.97 -13.30
CA ILE A 58 12.36 8.45 -13.09
C ILE A 58 12.25 9.15 -11.73
N LEU A 59 12.76 8.52 -10.65
CA LEU A 59 12.69 9.10 -9.31
C LEU A 59 13.49 10.42 -9.20
N ALA A 60 14.70 10.47 -9.77
CA ALA A 60 15.54 11.67 -9.75
C ALA A 60 14.96 12.83 -10.58
N TYR A 61 14.18 12.55 -11.64
CA TYR A 61 13.53 13.59 -12.43
C TYR A 61 12.21 14.05 -11.81
N SER A 62 11.44 13.13 -11.23
CA SER A 62 10.08 13.41 -10.74
C SER A 62 10.04 14.00 -9.33
N LEU A 63 11.13 13.95 -8.57
CA LEU A 63 11.16 14.42 -7.18
C LEU A 63 12.14 15.60 -7.02
N PRO A 64 11.81 16.60 -6.18
CA PRO A 64 12.69 17.73 -5.93
C PRO A 64 13.88 17.39 -5.03
N GLY A 65 13.82 16.24 -4.33
CA GLY A 65 14.86 15.73 -3.43
C GLY A 65 15.10 16.55 -2.17
N TYR A 66 16.33 16.50 -1.63
CA TYR A 66 16.74 17.33 -0.49
C TYR A 66 17.28 18.67 -1.02
N VAL A 67 16.40 19.66 -1.05
CA VAL A 67 16.60 20.92 -1.80
C VAL A 67 17.91 21.62 -1.44
N THR A 68 18.28 21.71 -0.16
CA THR A 68 19.51 22.38 0.27
C THR A 68 20.78 21.73 -0.30
N ASP A 69 20.86 20.40 -0.26
CA ASP A 69 22.02 19.66 -0.77
C ASP A 69 22.11 19.78 -2.30
N LEU A 70 20.98 19.62 -2.98
CA LEU A 70 20.91 19.70 -4.44
C LEU A 70 21.20 21.11 -4.94
N ASP A 71 20.70 22.14 -4.28
CA ASP A 71 20.99 23.53 -4.62
C ASP A 71 22.46 23.87 -4.42
N CYS A 72 23.09 23.38 -3.33
CA CYS A 72 24.54 23.48 -3.14
C CYS A 72 25.29 22.82 -4.30
N PHE A 73 24.98 21.56 -4.65
CA PHE A 73 25.69 20.85 -5.73
C PHE A 73 25.49 21.51 -7.10
N LYS A 74 24.29 22.01 -7.41
CA LYS A 74 24.01 22.74 -8.65
C LYS A 74 24.79 24.06 -8.70
N ALA A 75 24.78 24.83 -7.60
CA ALA A 75 25.52 26.08 -7.50
C ALA A 75 27.03 25.86 -7.62
N TRP A 76 27.58 24.87 -6.92
CA TRP A 76 29.00 24.52 -6.97
C TRP A 76 29.42 24.02 -8.36
N ALA A 77 28.59 23.18 -9.00
CA ALA A 77 28.85 22.74 -10.37
C ALA A 77 28.90 23.92 -11.33
N ASN A 78 27.92 24.82 -11.29
CA ASN A 78 27.92 26.00 -12.15
C ASN A 78 29.14 26.90 -11.88
N TYR A 79 29.36 27.27 -10.61
CA TYR A 79 30.43 28.22 -10.26
C TYR A 79 31.83 27.67 -10.50
N SER A 80 32.08 26.40 -10.18
CA SER A 80 33.40 25.79 -10.44
C SER A 80 33.78 25.87 -11.92
N TYR A 81 32.79 25.83 -12.83
CA TYR A 81 33.02 25.99 -14.28
C TYR A 81 33.08 27.45 -14.72
N THR A 82 32.13 28.30 -14.31
CA THR A 82 32.01 29.69 -14.79
C THR A 82 32.97 30.65 -14.09
N GLY A 83 33.18 30.48 -12.79
CA GLY A 83 34.11 31.26 -11.97
C GLY A 83 35.54 30.71 -11.93
N GLY A 84 35.74 29.50 -12.47
CA GLY A 84 37.03 28.81 -12.49
C GLY A 84 37.37 28.11 -11.16
N LEU A 85 38.18 27.04 -11.25
CA LEU A 85 38.57 26.23 -10.07
C LEU A 85 39.39 27.02 -9.05
N GLU A 86 40.21 27.97 -9.52
CA GLU A 86 41.06 28.81 -8.68
C GLU A 86 40.30 29.72 -7.71
N ASN A 87 39.06 30.10 -8.06
CA ASN A 87 38.24 31.00 -7.25
C ASN A 87 37.21 30.26 -6.39
N PHE A 88 37.12 28.93 -6.48
CA PHE A 88 36.03 28.17 -5.88
C PHE A 88 35.99 28.31 -4.35
N TYR A 89 37.11 28.09 -3.66
CA TYR A 89 37.19 28.16 -2.19
C TYR A 89 37.44 29.57 -1.62
N THR A 90 37.65 30.57 -2.48
CA THR A 90 37.86 31.97 -2.08
C THR A 90 36.60 32.83 -2.28
N SER A 91 35.53 32.23 -2.77
CA SER A 91 34.24 32.87 -3.02
C SER A 91 33.37 32.96 -1.76
N ASP A 92 32.39 33.88 -1.75
CA ASP A 92 31.53 34.17 -0.60
C ASP A 92 30.41 33.13 -0.35
N PHE A 93 30.40 31.98 -1.05
CA PHE A 93 29.38 30.95 -0.86
C PHE A 93 29.90 29.74 -0.07
N PHE A 94 28.96 29.02 0.54
CA PHE A 94 29.26 27.84 1.36
C PHE A 94 29.84 26.69 0.53
N ALA A 95 31.03 26.17 0.90
CA ALA A 95 31.65 25.01 0.26
C ALA A 95 32.40 24.12 1.29
N ASP A 96 31.86 22.94 1.54
CA ASP A 96 32.34 21.98 2.55
C ASP A 96 32.89 20.66 1.96
N TYR A 97 32.82 20.49 0.63
CA TYR A 97 33.38 19.32 -0.06
C TYR A 97 34.83 19.57 -0.49
N PRO A 98 35.74 18.59 -0.37
CA PRO A 98 37.11 18.75 -0.84
C PRO A 98 37.27 18.54 -2.36
N PRO A 99 38.45 18.87 -2.93
CA PRO A 99 38.64 19.07 -4.37
C PRO A 99 38.23 17.92 -5.30
N VAL A 100 38.31 16.65 -4.88
CA VAL A 100 38.05 15.52 -5.79
C VAL A 100 36.61 15.52 -6.29
N TYR A 101 35.64 15.84 -5.44
CA TYR A 101 34.25 15.91 -5.87
C TYR A 101 33.98 17.16 -6.71
N ILE A 102 34.67 18.27 -6.43
CA ILE A 102 34.52 19.50 -7.19
C ILE A 102 34.95 19.32 -8.66
N TYR A 103 35.95 18.47 -8.95
CA TYR A 103 36.25 18.11 -10.34
C TYR A 103 35.10 17.36 -11.04
N VAL A 104 34.35 16.54 -10.30
CA VAL A 104 33.15 15.88 -10.85
C VAL A 104 32.09 16.94 -11.16
N LEU A 105 31.84 17.85 -10.21
CA LEU A 105 30.87 18.93 -10.38
C LEU A 105 31.26 19.90 -11.51
N TYR A 106 32.54 20.21 -11.68
CA TYR A 106 33.06 21.02 -12.78
C TYR A 106 32.64 20.46 -14.15
N PHE A 107 32.72 19.14 -14.34
CA PHE A 107 32.27 18.49 -15.56
C PHE A 107 30.76 18.64 -15.79
N PHE A 108 29.95 18.56 -14.74
CA PHE A 108 28.50 18.77 -14.85
C PHE A 108 28.13 20.25 -15.00
N GLY A 109 28.93 21.18 -14.47
CA GLY A 109 28.84 22.61 -14.75
C GLY A 109 29.12 22.92 -16.23
N PHE A 110 30.15 22.29 -16.79
CA PHE A 110 30.41 22.34 -18.23
C PHE A 110 29.21 21.84 -19.03
N LEU A 111 28.64 20.67 -18.69
CA LEU A 111 27.47 20.12 -19.39
C LEU A 111 26.24 21.03 -19.27
N GLN A 112 26.00 21.62 -18.10
CA GLN A 112 24.90 22.56 -17.89
C GLN A 112 25.02 23.79 -18.79
N ASN A 113 26.22 24.36 -18.91
CA ASN A 113 26.48 25.50 -19.80
C ASN A 113 26.41 25.09 -21.28
N ALA A 114 27.02 23.95 -21.65
CA ALA A 114 27.05 23.46 -23.02
C ALA A 114 25.65 23.12 -23.57
N LEU A 115 24.75 22.67 -22.69
CA LEU A 115 23.35 22.33 -23.03
C LEU A 115 22.36 23.45 -22.71
N SER A 116 22.82 24.60 -22.19
CA SER A 116 21.97 25.74 -21.80
C SER A 116 20.82 25.36 -20.85
N LEU A 117 21.08 24.46 -19.89
CA LEU A 117 20.06 24.01 -18.93
C LEU A 117 19.80 25.05 -17.85
N ASN A 118 18.55 25.15 -17.39
CA ASN A 118 18.19 26.02 -16.27
C ASN A 118 18.85 25.53 -14.97
N LEU A 119 19.51 26.43 -14.23
CA LEU A 119 20.15 26.14 -12.94
C LEU A 119 19.17 25.58 -11.90
N GLY A 120 17.92 26.05 -11.90
CA GLY A 120 16.86 25.56 -11.02
C GLY A 120 16.05 24.40 -11.62
N GLY A 121 16.31 24.00 -12.86
CA GLY A 121 15.48 23.05 -13.61
C GLY A 121 15.68 21.59 -13.19
N PRO A 122 14.64 20.73 -13.35
CA PRO A 122 14.72 19.30 -13.07
C PRO A 122 15.71 18.56 -13.98
N GLU A 123 16.00 19.09 -15.17
CA GLU A 123 16.96 18.51 -16.10
C GLU A 123 18.39 18.61 -15.56
N PHE A 124 18.75 19.75 -14.96
CA PHE A 124 20.06 19.90 -14.34
C PHE A 124 20.15 19.13 -13.02
N ALA A 125 19.06 19.11 -12.22
CA ALA A 125 18.99 18.25 -11.04
C ALA A 125 19.28 16.79 -11.41
N LEU A 126 18.61 16.25 -12.44
CA LEU A 126 18.86 14.89 -12.94
C LEU A 126 20.34 14.64 -13.27
N LEU A 127 21.03 15.59 -13.92
CA LEU A 127 22.46 15.47 -14.21
C LEU A 127 23.31 15.34 -12.94
N ILE A 128 22.99 16.09 -11.89
CA ILE A 128 23.69 16.02 -10.58
C ILE A 128 23.51 14.64 -9.92
N HIS A 129 22.40 13.94 -10.16
CA HIS A 129 22.18 12.57 -9.64
C HIS A 129 23.00 11.49 -10.38
N ILE A 130 23.39 11.71 -11.64
CA ILE A 130 24.01 10.69 -12.50
C ILE A 130 25.26 10.04 -11.87
N PRO A 131 26.21 10.77 -11.26
CA PRO A 131 27.39 10.17 -10.63
C PRO A 131 27.06 9.11 -9.58
N ALA A 132 26.08 9.41 -8.72
CA ALA A 132 25.64 8.50 -7.68
C ALA A 132 24.91 7.28 -8.26
N ILE A 133 24.00 7.49 -9.21
CA ILE A 133 23.26 6.43 -9.92
C ILE A 133 24.24 5.48 -10.62
N PHE A 134 25.24 6.01 -11.32
CA PHE A 134 26.26 5.21 -11.98
C PHE A 134 27.05 4.35 -10.98
N CYS A 135 27.43 4.94 -9.86
CA CYS A 135 28.17 4.24 -8.80
C CYS A 135 27.33 3.16 -8.11
N ASP A 136 26.02 3.33 -7.95
CA ASP A 136 25.11 2.28 -7.47
C ASP A 136 25.15 1.04 -8.38
N ILE A 137 25.04 1.25 -9.69
CA ILE A 137 25.09 0.17 -10.68
C ILE A 137 26.47 -0.49 -10.71
N LEU A 138 27.54 0.31 -10.61
CA LEU A 138 28.90 -0.21 -10.51
C LEU A 138 29.08 -1.06 -9.24
N ALA A 139 28.56 -0.62 -8.09
CA ALA A 139 28.59 -1.38 -6.85
C ALA A 139 27.88 -2.73 -6.99
N ALA A 140 26.68 -2.73 -7.58
CA ALA A 140 25.94 -3.96 -7.87
C ALA A 140 26.71 -4.91 -8.81
N TYR A 141 27.34 -4.36 -9.85
CA TYR A 141 28.14 -5.14 -10.79
C TYR A 141 29.38 -5.74 -10.11
N LEU A 142 30.07 -4.98 -9.26
CA LEU A 142 31.23 -5.47 -8.50
C LEU A 142 30.81 -6.61 -7.56
N VAL A 143 29.69 -6.45 -6.85
CA VAL A 143 29.11 -7.50 -6.00
C VAL A 143 28.78 -8.75 -6.81
N TYR A 144 28.04 -8.63 -7.92
CA TYR A 144 27.71 -9.74 -8.81
C TYR A 144 28.97 -10.44 -9.35
N LYS A 145 29.93 -9.66 -9.85
CA LYS A 145 31.19 -10.16 -10.44
C LYS A 145 32.05 -10.89 -9.42
N LEU A 146 32.14 -10.39 -8.19
CA LEU A 146 32.91 -11.05 -7.14
C LEU A 146 32.18 -12.27 -6.58
N ALA A 147 30.85 -12.20 -6.43
CA ALA A 147 30.04 -13.28 -5.93
C ALA A 147 29.99 -14.47 -6.90
N ARG A 148 29.89 -14.26 -8.21
CA ARG A 148 29.86 -15.35 -9.21
C ARG A 148 31.14 -16.19 -9.25
N THR A 149 32.26 -15.65 -8.77
CA THR A 149 33.52 -16.41 -8.65
C THR A 149 33.59 -17.27 -7.38
N ARG A 150 32.65 -17.08 -6.44
CA ARG A 150 32.70 -17.66 -5.08
C ARG A 150 31.45 -18.45 -4.70
N PHE A 151 30.32 -18.20 -5.36
CA PHE A 151 29.01 -18.77 -5.12
C PHE A 151 28.34 -19.21 -6.42
N ARG A 152 27.23 -19.95 -6.30
CA ARG A 152 26.38 -20.31 -7.45
C ARG A 152 25.86 -19.07 -8.20
N PRO A 153 25.68 -19.13 -9.54
CA PRO A 153 25.23 -18.00 -10.35
C PRO A 153 23.93 -17.35 -9.85
N GLU A 154 23.01 -18.14 -9.31
CA GLU A 154 21.72 -17.67 -8.80
C GLU A 154 21.89 -16.81 -7.54
N LEU A 155 22.81 -17.21 -6.65
CA LEU A 155 23.12 -16.43 -5.45
C LEU A 155 23.91 -15.17 -5.81
N ALA A 156 24.83 -15.25 -6.77
CA ALA A 156 25.52 -14.07 -7.27
C ALA A 156 24.55 -13.05 -7.86
N LEU A 157 23.56 -13.51 -8.65
CA LEU A 157 22.49 -12.68 -9.20
C LEU A 157 21.65 -12.05 -8.08
N LEU A 158 21.28 -12.84 -7.05
CA LEU A 158 20.53 -12.34 -5.89
C LEU A 158 21.29 -11.24 -5.13
N LEU A 159 22.59 -11.42 -4.88
CA LEU A 159 23.41 -10.42 -4.18
C LEU A 159 23.62 -9.17 -5.02
N GLY A 160 23.73 -9.30 -6.35
CA GLY A 160 23.74 -8.14 -7.25
C GLY A 160 22.40 -7.39 -7.25
N ALA A 161 21.29 -8.14 -7.32
CA ALA A 161 19.94 -7.58 -7.26
C ALA A 161 19.63 -6.89 -5.93
N LEU A 162 20.19 -7.38 -4.81
CA LEU A 162 20.10 -6.74 -3.50
C LEU A 162 20.57 -5.28 -3.55
N ILE A 163 21.61 -4.97 -4.33
CA ILE A 163 22.13 -3.61 -4.48
C ILE A 163 21.34 -2.83 -5.54
N LEU A 164 21.04 -3.45 -6.67
CA LEU A 164 20.26 -2.81 -7.75
C LEU A 164 18.92 -2.27 -7.26
N PHE A 165 18.21 -3.04 -6.43
CA PHE A 165 16.91 -2.66 -5.90
C PHE A 165 16.98 -2.31 -4.41
N ASN A 166 18.18 -1.98 -3.91
CA ASN A 166 18.33 -1.57 -2.52
C ASN A 166 17.62 -0.23 -2.30
N PRO A 167 16.66 -0.17 -1.38
CA PRO A 167 15.91 1.05 -1.11
C PRO A 167 16.83 2.13 -0.53
N ALA A 168 17.69 1.81 0.44
CA ALA A 168 18.58 2.83 1.01
C ALA A 168 19.55 3.42 -0.03
N ALA A 169 20.03 2.60 -0.98
CA ALA A 169 20.87 3.10 -2.07
C ALA A 169 20.10 4.02 -3.03
N ILE A 170 18.91 3.58 -3.49
CA ILE A 170 18.03 4.39 -4.36
C ILE A 170 17.62 5.68 -3.64
N PHE A 171 17.34 5.60 -2.35
CA PHE A 171 16.94 6.74 -1.53
C PHE A 171 18.05 7.78 -1.50
N ASN A 172 19.29 7.37 -1.20
CA ASN A 172 20.43 8.28 -1.18
C ASN A 172 20.74 8.87 -2.58
N SER A 173 20.81 8.03 -3.61
CA SER A 173 21.29 8.47 -4.92
C SER A 173 20.23 9.20 -5.75
N SER A 174 18.96 8.75 -5.74
CA SER A 174 17.92 9.25 -6.64
C SER A 174 16.84 10.07 -5.96
N ILE A 175 16.50 9.77 -4.70
CA ILE A 175 15.48 10.55 -3.97
C ILE A 175 16.13 11.73 -3.25
N TRP A 176 17.24 11.51 -2.56
CA TRP A 176 17.93 12.56 -1.80
C TRP A 176 18.83 13.42 -2.69
N GLY A 177 19.64 12.78 -3.55
CA GLY A 177 20.65 13.45 -4.37
C GLY A 177 22.06 13.44 -3.80
N GLN A 178 22.33 12.53 -2.86
CA GLN A 178 23.63 12.38 -2.24
C GLN A 178 24.54 11.36 -2.92
N ILE A 179 25.84 11.48 -2.62
CA ILE A 179 26.91 10.73 -3.28
C ILE A 179 27.61 9.73 -2.35
N ASP A 180 26.97 9.28 -1.27
CA ASP A 180 27.64 8.45 -0.25
C ASP A 180 28.10 7.10 -0.81
N ILE A 181 27.54 6.65 -1.94
CA ILE A 181 28.03 5.47 -2.68
C ILE A 181 29.42 5.66 -3.30
N LEU A 182 29.80 6.89 -3.70
CA LEU A 182 31.14 7.16 -4.27
C LEU A 182 32.22 6.94 -3.21
N ILE A 183 32.04 7.53 -2.01
CA ILE A 183 32.98 7.33 -0.90
C ILE A 183 32.98 5.87 -0.43
N THR A 184 31.82 5.19 -0.45
CA THR A 184 31.72 3.77 -0.13
C THR A 184 32.56 2.91 -1.07
N LEU A 185 32.49 3.14 -2.39
CA LEU A 185 33.30 2.42 -3.37
C LEU A 185 34.79 2.73 -3.24
N ALA A 186 35.15 3.97 -2.90
CA ALA A 186 36.54 4.35 -2.63
C ALA A 186 37.09 3.61 -1.39
N ILE A 187 36.33 3.53 -0.30
CA ILE A 187 36.69 2.76 0.90
C ILE A 187 36.82 1.26 0.57
N VAL A 188 35.88 0.69 -0.20
CA VAL A 188 35.96 -0.70 -0.68
C VAL A 188 37.23 -0.93 -1.49
N LEU A 189 37.64 0.01 -2.35
CA LEU A 189 38.86 -0.07 -3.13
C LEU A 189 40.11 -0.06 -2.24
N VAL A 190 40.16 0.81 -1.22
CA VAL A 190 41.27 0.83 -0.24
C VAL A 190 41.43 -0.53 0.40
N ILE A 191 40.35 -1.10 0.95
CA ILE A 191 40.39 -2.39 1.63
C ILE A 191 40.73 -3.51 0.65
N TYR A 192 40.16 -3.50 -0.56
CA TYR A 192 40.48 -4.48 -1.60
C TYR A 192 41.97 -4.47 -1.98
N LEU A 193 42.59 -3.29 -2.09
CA LEU A 193 44.04 -3.16 -2.36
C LEU A 193 44.89 -3.67 -1.18
N LEU A 194 44.46 -3.45 0.06
CA LEU A 194 45.10 -4.04 1.24
C LEU A 194 45.01 -5.57 1.23
N VAL A 195 43.85 -6.14 0.90
CA VAL A 195 43.66 -7.59 0.72
C VAL A 195 44.63 -8.14 -0.35
N LYS A 196 44.85 -7.37 -1.43
CA LYS A 196 45.78 -7.69 -2.53
C LYS A 196 47.26 -7.40 -2.25
N LYS A 197 47.65 -7.03 -1.02
CA LYS A 197 49.04 -6.67 -0.63
C LYS A 197 49.63 -5.48 -1.39
N ARG A 198 48.81 -4.49 -1.77
CA ARG A 198 49.27 -3.29 -2.48
C ARG A 198 49.13 -2.04 -1.59
N PRO A 199 49.90 -1.93 -0.48
CA PRO A 199 49.70 -0.89 0.53
C PRO A 199 49.94 0.54 0.02
N VAL A 200 50.91 0.73 -0.89
CA VAL A 200 51.18 2.06 -1.46
C VAL A 200 50.00 2.55 -2.30
N LEU A 201 49.43 1.68 -3.14
CA LEU A 201 48.22 2.00 -3.91
C LEU A 201 46.98 2.14 -3.01
N ALA A 202 46.87 1.36 -1.93
CA ALA A 202 45.81 1.53 -0.95
C ALA A 202 45.90 2.89 -0.24
N SER A 203 47.11 3.37 0.04
CA SER A 203 47.36 4.69 0.64
C SER A 203 47.06 5.81 -0.34
N ALA A 204 47.37 5.64 -1.63
CA ALA A 204 46.95 6.55 -2.68
C ALA A 204 45.41 6.64 -2.79
N ALA A 205 44.74 5.49 -2.82
CA ALA A 205 43.28 5.42 -2.85
C ALA A 205 42.63 6.01 -1.58
N PHE A 206 43.26 5.83 -0.41
CA PHE A 206 42.80 6.43 0.84
C PHE A 206 42.88 7.95 0.78
N MET A 207 43.99 8.52 0.30
CA MET A 207 44.11 9.97 0.17
C MET A 207 43.11 10.53 -0.85
N ALA A 208 42.89 9.86 -1.98
CA ALA A 208 41.85 10.25 -2.93
C ALA A 208 40.44 10.17 -2.32
N ALA A 209 40.17 9.15 -1.48
CA ALA A 209 38.90 9.04 -0.75
C ALA A 209 38.73 10.17 0.28
N PHE A 210 39.80 10.52 1.00
CA PHE A 210 39.79 11.61 1.98
C PHE A 210 39.56 12.97 1.32
N LEU A 211 40.16 13.21 0.16
CA LEU A 211 39.95 14.41 -0.66
C LEU A 211 38.64 14.39 -1.47
N LEU A 212 37.92 13.27 -1.46
CA LEU A 212 36.54 13.17 -1.95
C LEU A 212 35.55 13.53 -0.86
N LYS A 213 35.77 13.00 0.36
CA LYS A 213 34.96 13.29 1.54
C LYS A 213 35.79 13.06 2.82
N PRO A 214 35.87 14.01 3.76
CA PRO A 214 36.67 13.87 4.98
C PRO A 214 36.30 12.64 5.82
N GLN A 215 35.06 12.17 5.71
CA GLN A 215 34.55 10.95 6.33
C GLN A 215 35.44 9.70 6.09
N ALA A 216 36.23 9.67 5.01
CA ALA A 216 37.20 8.59 4.77
C ALA A 216 38.21 8.41 5.92
N ILE A 217 38.46 9.44 6.72
CA ILE A 217 39.42 9.39 7.84
C ILE A 217 39.09 8.29 8.86
N MET A 218 37.82 7.90 8.97
CA MET A 218 37.37 6.82 9.87
C MET A 218 38.08 5.48 9.58
N ILE A 219 38.58 5.24 8.37
CA ILE A 219 39.33 4.01 8.03
C ILE A 219 40.86 4.15 8.14
N LEU A 220 41.38 5.32 8.53
CA LEU A 220 42.82 5.53 8.75
C LEU A 220 43.42 4.56 9.78
N PRO A 221 42.78 4.29 10.94
CA PRO A 221 43.30 3.32 11.91
C PRO A 221 43.54 1.93 11.28
N LEU A 222 42.61 1.48 10.43
CA LEU A 222 42.72 0.20 9.72
C LEU A 222 43.95 0.15 8.78
N LEU A 223 44.18 1.23 8.03
CA LEU A 223 45.35 1.35 7.14
C LEU A 223 46.64 1.28 7.96
N LEU A 224 46.73 2.02 9.07
CA LEU A 224 47.87 2.01 9.98
C LEU A 224 48.10 0.63 10.59
N PHE A 225 47.05 -0.06 11.05
CA PHE A 225 47.14 -1.42 11.59
C PHE A 225 47.80 -2.38 10.60
N VAL A 226 47.41 -2.32 9.33
CA VAL A 226 47.98 -3.18 8.28
C VAL A 226 49.43 -2.82 7.95
N LEU A 227 49.77 -1.53 7.83
CA LEU A 227 51.13 -1.07 7.54
C LEU A 227 52.10 -1.44 8.67
N ILE A 228 51.73 -1.17 9.93
CA ILE A 228 52.53 -1.49 11.11
C ILE A 228 52.68 -3.01 11.24
N ARG A 229 51.59 -3.78 11.08
CA ARG A 229 51.64 -5.25 11.10
C ARG A 229 52.61 -5.81 10.07
N ASN A 230 52.60 -5.29 8.84
CA ASN A 230 53.48 -5.78 7.78
C ASN A 230 54.96 -5.63 8.17
N ILE A 231 55.33 -4.54 8.86
CA ILE A 231 56.69 -4.34 9.39
C ILE A 231 57.00 -5.32 10.52
N ILE A 232 56.07 -5.51 11.46
CA ILE A 232 56.27 -6.40 12.62
C ILE A 232 56.45 -7.86 12.19
N ILE A 233 55.68 -8.34 11.21
CA ILE A 233 55.66 -9.76 10.81
C ILE A 233 56.68 -10.09 9.71
N SER A 234 57.11 -9.11 8.91
CA SER A 234 58.02 -9.36 7.78
C SER A 234 59.45 -9.72 8.22
N ARG A 235 60.06 -10.69 7.53
CA ARG A 235 61.49 -11.00 7.66
C ARG A 235 62.39 -9.90 7.06
N ASP A 236 61.89 -9.18 6.06
CA ASP A 236 62.57 -8.05 5.42
C ASP A 236 61.93 -6.73 5.88
N LYS A 237 62.39 -6.24 7.03
CA LYS A 237 61.87 -5.00 7.63
C LYS A 237 62.21 -3.77 6.78
N LYS A 238 63.36 -3.74 6.11
CA LYS A 238 63.79 -2.61 5.27
C LYS A 238 62.82 -2.38 4.12
N LYS A 239 62.38 -3.45 3.45
CA LYS A 239 61.40 -3.37 2.36
C LYS A 239 60.04 -2.87 2.83
N GLU A 240 59.55 -3.32 3.99
CA GLU A 240 58.26 -2.86 4.52
C GLU A 240 58.32 -1.43 5.06
N ILE A 241 59.44 -0.99 5.65
CA ILE A 241 59.70 0.42 5.99
C ILE A 241 59.72 1.27 4.72
N GLY A 242 60.38 0.81 3.65
CA GLY A 242 60.36 1.50 2.35
C GLY A 242 58.95 1.67 1.78
N LYS A 243 58.08 0.65 1.91
CA LYS A 243 56.66 0.76 1.54
C LYS A 243 55.89 1.71 2.43
N LEU A 244 56.17 1.78 3.73
CA LEU A 244 55.57 2.76 4.64
C LEU A 244 55.94 4.18 4.22
N LEU A 245 57.24 4.45 4.01
CA LEU A 245 57.71 5.76 3.55
C LEU A 245 57.12 6.13 2.19
N ALA A 246 57.07 5.19 1.24
CA ALA A 246 56.40 5.42 -0.04
C ALA A 246 54.89 5.69 0.13
N SER A 247 54.22 5.01 1.06
CA SER A 247 52.81 5.23 1.36
C SER A 247 52.57 6.64 1.92
N LEU A 248 53.39 7.07 2.89
CA LEU A 248 53.34 8.42 3.45
C LEU A 248 53.67 9.49 2.40
N GLY A 249 54.71 9.26 1.59
CA GLY A 249 55.11 10.17 0.52
C GLY A 249 54.04 10.32 -0.57
N VAL A 250 53.38 9.23 -0.97
CA VAL A 250 52.28 9.28 -1.95
C VAL A 250 51.05 9.99 -1.36
N MET A 251 50.71 9.74 -0.09
CA MET A 251 49.62 10.47 0.57
C MET A 251 49.90 11.96 0.64
N ALA A 252 51.10 12.36 1.10
CA ALA A 252 51.49 13.78 1.15
C ALA A 252 51.51 14.41 -0.25
N GLY A 253 52.08 13.73 -1.24
CA GLY A 253 52.11 14.20 -2.62
C GLY A 253 50.72 14.42 -3.20
N LEU A 254 49.79 13.47 -3.03
CA LEU A 254 48.41 13.63 -3.51
C LEU A 254 47.64 14.73 -2.76
N PHE A 255 47.90 14.91 -1.46
CA PHE A 255 47.30 15.99 -0.67
C PHE A 255 47.63 17.37 -1.22
N PHE A 256 48.83 17.59 -1.75
CA PHE A 256 49.22 18.88 -2.35
C PHE A 256 48.99 18.97 -3.85
N LEU A 257 49.10 17.87 -4.60
CA LEU A 257 48.99 17.89 -6.07
C LEU A 257 47.54 17.97 -6.56
N ILE A 258 46.60 17.26 -5.92
CA ILE A 258 45.19 17.25 -6.34
C ILE A 258 44.53 18.63 -6.20
N PRO A 259 44.77 19.39 -5.10
CA PRO A 259 44.20 20.72 -4.93
C PRO A 259 44.95 21.84 -5.68
N LEU A 260 46.03 21.54 -6.41
CA LEU A 260 46.88 22.56 -7.04
C LEU A 260 46.10 23.60 -7.88
N PRO A 261 45.09 23.23 -8.69
CA PRO A 261 44.29 24.20 -9.45
C PRO A 261 43.40 25.12 -8.61
N PHE A 262 43.19 24.82 -7.33
CA PHE A 262 42.38 25.60 -6.39
C PHE A 262 43.23 26.55 -5.51
N GLY A 263 44.54 26.34 -5.47
CA GLY A 263 45.44 27.00 -4.52
C GLY A 263 46.04 28.32 -5.01
N ASN A 264 45.69 28.80 -6.20
CA ASN A 264 46.25 30.04 -6.74
C ASN A 264 45.84 31.22 -5.84
N GLY A 265 46.82 31.96 -5.30
CA GLY A 265 46.58 33.07 -4.36
C GLY A 265 46.24 32.67 -2.92
N GLN A 266 46.17 31.37 -2.59
CA GLN A 266 45.91 30.87 -1.23
C GLN A 266 47.20 30.53 -0.47
N GLU A 267 47.13 30.51 0.87
CA GLU A 267 48.26 30.13 1.73
C GLU A 267 48.59 28.62 1.64
N PRO A 268 49.84 28.16 1.83
CA PRO A 268 50.21 26.76 1.60
C PRO A 268 49.41 25.69 2.38
N LEU A 269 48.77 26.06 3.48
CA LEU A 269 47.97 25.17 4.34
C LEU A 269 46.45 25.47 4.26
N TRP A 270 46.00 26.22 3.26
CA TRP A 270 44.60 26.64 3.13
C TRP A 270 43.61 25.47 3.21
N LEU A 271 43.90 24.36 2.53
CA LEU A 271 43.01 23.19 2.51
C LEU A 271 42.91 22.54 3.89
N PHE A 272 44.02 22.54 4.65
CA PHE A 272 44.01 22.01 6.01
C PHE A 272 43.13 22.88 6.92
N LYS A 273 43.23 24.21 6.80
CA LYS A 273 42.38 25.16 7.51
C LYS A 273 40.91 24.99 7.14
N GLN A 274 40.60 24.93 5.85
CA GLN A 274 39.25 24.68 5.34
C GLN A 274 38.66 23.40 5.94
N MET A 275 39.40 22.29 5.93
CA MET A 275 38.92 21.02 6.49
C MET A 275 38.64 21.10 8.00
N ILE A 276 39.44 21.84 8.77
CA ILE A 276 39.21 22.05 10.21
C ILE A 276 37.95 22.90 10.42
N GLU A 277 37.81 23.99 9.68
CA GLU A 277 36.64 24.87 9.76
C GLU A 277 35.35 24.12 9.41
N THR A 278 35.36 23.31 8.33
CA THR A 278 34.24 22.44 7.96
C THR A 278 33.89 21.42 9.05
N MET A 279 34.88 20.82 9.72
CA MET A 279 34.61 19.90 10.84
C MET A 279 33.99 20.62 12.04
N GLY A 280 34.34 21.90 12.26
CA GLY A 280 33.76 22.74 13.32
C GLY A 280 32.34 23.24 13.04
N GLN A 281 31.85 23.15 11.80
CA GLN A 281 30.49 23.60 11.44
C GLN A 281 29.39 22.66 11.94
N TYR A 282 29.72 21.41 12.30
CA TYR A 282 28.77 20.40 12.77
C TYR A 282 28.93 20.10 14.27
N ASP A 283 28.88 21.14 15.10
CA ASP A 283 29.12 21.05 16.55
C ASP A 283 27.89 20.58 17.37
N GLN A 284 27.07 19.69 16.81
CA GLN A 284 25.90 19.13 17.51
C GLN A 284 26.21 17.73 18.04
N ALA A 285 25.59 17.34 19.15
CA ALA A 285 25.71 15.99 19.70
C ALA A 285 25.20 14.92 18.70
N SER A 286 24.08 15.21 18.02
CA SER A 286 23.60 14.44 16.86
C SER A 286 22.80 15.34 15.91
N LEU A 287 22.89 15.09 14.60
CA LEU A 287 22.07 15.74 13.55
C LEU A 287 21.26 14.68 12.80
N ASN A 288 20.08 14.35 13.33
CA ASN A 288 19.20 13.29 12.80
C ASN A 288 19.86 11.91 12.63
N ALA A 289 21.06 11.72 13.18
CA ALA A 289 21.65 10.40 13.31
C ALA A 289 21.00 9.72 14.52
N PHE A 290 20.29 8.61 14.28
CA PHE A 290 19.66 7.82 15.33
C PHE A 290 20.70 6.99 16.10
N ASN A 291 21.55 7.69 16.84
CA ASN A 291 22.71 7.21 17.58
C ASN A 291 22.49 7.32 19.11
N LEU A 292 23.55 7.11 19.90
CA LEU A 292 23.48 7.20 21.37
C LEU A 292 22.97 8.57 21.87
N PHE A 293 23.43 9.67 21.28
CA PHE A 293 23.03 11.01 21.73
C PHE A 293 21.57 11.32 21.37
N ALA A 294 21.10 10.90 20.20
CA ALA A 294 19.67 10.99 19.85
C ALA A 294 18.79 10.12 20.76
N LEU A 295 19.27 8.93 21.17
CA LEU A 295 18.59 8.08 22.15
C LEU A 295 18.46 8.76 23.54
N LEU A 296 19.43 9.60 23.90
CA LEU A 296 19.42 10.39 25.13
C LEU A 296 18.60 11.69 25.03
N GLY A 297 17.87 11.90 23.92
CA GLY A 297 17.08 13.12 23.67
C GLY A 297 17.93 14.33 23.26
N GLN A 298 19.20 14.14 22.90
CA GLN A 298 20.15 15.23 22.60
C GLN A 298 20.32 15.45 21.08
N ASN A 299 19.25 15.28 20.29
CA ASN A 299 19.27 15.59 18.86
C ASN A 299 19.25 17.12 18.65
N PHE A 300 20.10 17.67 17.78
CA PHE A 300 20.30 19.11 17.56
C PHE A 300 20.72 19.93 18.81
N VAL A 301 21.27 19.29 19.84
CA VAL A 301 21.85 19.99 21.00
C VAL A 301 23.34 20.21 20.76
N PRO A 302 23.90 21.42 20.97
CA PRO A 302 25.33 21.67 20.83
C PRO A 302 26.18 20.70 21.66
N ALA A 303 27.27 20.19 21.10
CA ALA A 303 28.01 19.07 21.67
C ALA A 303 28.73 19.42 22.99
N ASP A 304 29.02 20.70 23.22
CA ASP A 304 29.55 21.25 24.46
C ASP A 304 28.48 21.44 25.56
N GLN A 305 27.21 21.58 25.18
CA GLN A 305 26.06 21.76 26.07
C GLN A 305 25.33 20.44 26.38
N ALA A 306 25.45 19.44 25.52
CA ALA A 306 24.86 18.12 25.69
C ALA A 306 25.62 17.32 26.77
N VAL A 307 25.24 17.51 28.05
CA VAL A 307 25.91 16.86 29.18
C VAL A 307 25.26 15.51 29.52
N PHE A 308 26.07 14.47 29.65
CA PHE A 308 25.67 13.15 30.14
C PHE A 308 26.69 12.68 31.19
N LEU A 309 26.22 12.22 32.36
CA LEU A 309 27.09 11.77 33.47
C LEU A 309 28.23 12.75 33.83
N GLY A 310 27.95 14.06 33.76
CA GLY A 310 28.91 15.12 34.15
C GLY A 310 29.98 15.47 33.12
N LEU A 311 29.93 14.90 31.90
CA LEU A 311 30.82 15.29 30.79
C LEU A 311 29.98 15.68 29.56
N PRO A 312 30.46 16.66 28.75
CA PRO A 312 29.79 17.04 27.50
C PRO A 312 29.95 15.96 26.41
N ALA A 313 29.04 15.97 25.43
CA ALA A 313 28.97 14.98 24.36
C ALA A 313 30.22 14.95 23.48
N ASN A 314 30.88 16.09 23.26
CA ASN A 314 32.15 16.14 22.53
C ASN A 314 33.25 15.31 23.23
N VAL A 315 33.38 15.43 24.55
CA VAL A 315 34.33 14.65 25.37
C VAL A 315 33.94 13.17 25.37
N TRP A 316 32.67 12.84 25.59
CA TRP A 316 32.20 11.45 25.53
C TRP A 316 32.43 10.82 24.17
N GLY A 317 32.10 11.54 23.09
CA GLY A 317 32.30 11.07 21.72
C GLY A 317 33.78 10.81 21.42
N SER A 318 34.70 11.68 21.84
CA SER A 318 36.15 11.45 21.70
C SER A 318 36.62 10.20 22.47
N ILE A 319 36.16 10.01 23.71
CA ILE A 319 36.47 8.82 24.52
C ILE A 319 35.97 7.56 23.79
N MET A 320 34.73 7.58 23.31
CA MET A 320 34.12 6.42 22.65
C MET A 320 34.79 6.09 21.32
N ILE A 321 35.19 7.09 20.52
CA ILE A 321 35.97 6.88 19.29
C ILE A 321 37.32 6.22 19.63
N ALA A 322 38.01 6.69 20.67
CA ALA A 322 39.27 6.08 21.12
C ALA A 322 39.07 4.61 21.55
N LEU A 323 37.97 4.31 22.27
CA LEU A 323 37.60 2.94 22.66
C LEU A 323 37.26 2.07 21.45
N VAL A 324 36.56 2.58 20.44
CA VAL A 324 36.28 1.88 19.17
C VAL A 324 37.60 1.56 18.45
N CYS A 325 38.53 2.52 18.39
CA CYS A 325 39.86 2.30 17.83
C CYS A 325 40.66 1.23 18.61
N ALA A 326 40.68 1.30 19.94
CA ALA A 326 41.37 0.33 20.78
C ALA A 326 40.75 -1.08 20.65
N TYR A 327 39.43 -1.19 20.65
CA TYR A 327 38.74 -2.45 20.49
C TYR A 327 38.90 -3.02 19.08
N SER A 328 38.87 -2.19 18.03
CA SER A 328 39.16 -2.64 16.66
C SER A 328 40.60 -3.14 16.50
N LEU A 329 41.58 -2.54 17.19
CA LEU A 329 42.94 -3.07 17.26
C LEU A 329 42.97 -4.45 17.94
N PHE A 330 42.25 -4.62 19.05
CA PHE A 330 42.10 -5.92 19.70
C PHE A 330 41.50 -6.97 18.74
N LEU A 331 40.41 -6.64 18.04
CA LEU A 331 39.78 -7.55 17.06
C LEU A 331 40.73 -7.90 15.90
N PHE A 332 41.49 -6.93 15.41
CA PHE A 332 42.49 -7.12 14.37
C PHE A 332 43.63 -8.06 14.82
N ILE A 333 44.08 -7.93 16.06
CA ILE A 333 45.10 -8.82 16.64
C ILE A 333 44.55 -10.24 16.75
N LYS A 334 43.28 -10.41 17.13
CA LYS A 334 42.62 -11.73 17.24
C LYS A 334 42.39 -12.40 15.89
N ASN A 335 42.00 -11.65 14.87
CA ASN A 335 41.78 -12.17 13.53
C ASN A 335 42.57 -11.39 12.48
N GLN A 336 43.70 -11.99 12.10
CA GLN A 336 44.64 -11.42 11.16
C GLN A 336 44.36 -11.80 9.69
N SER A 337 43.22 -12.44 9.40
CA SER A 337 42.74 -12.70 8.03
C SER A 337 42.57 -11.38 7.29
N ARG A 338 42.86 -11.40 6.00
CA ARG A 338 42.70 -10.20 5.15
C ARG A 338 41.26 -10.01 4.76
N GLU A 339 40.53 -11.10 4.62
CA GLU A 339 39.10 -11.13 4.34
C GLU A 339 38.32 -10.45 5.48
N PHE A 340 38.81 -10.52 6.72
CA PHE A 340 38.23 -9.86 7.89
C PHE A 340 38.34 -8.33 7.86
N LEU A 341 39.23 -7.75 7.05
CA LEU A 341 39.41 -6.28 6.97
C LEU A 341 38.12 -5.54 6.59
N PHE A 342 37.25 -6.14 5.77
CA PHE A 342 35.96 -5.55 5.43
C PHE A 342 35.01 -5.47 6.64
N ALA A 343 34.93 -6.53 7.44
CA ALA A 343 34.11 -6.54 8.66
C ALA A 343 34.68 -5.57 9.71
N LEU A 344 36.01 -5.47 9.81
CA LEU A 344 36.66 -4.55 10.72
C LEU A 344 36.45 -3.08 10.33
N ALA A 345 36.51 -2.76 9.03
CA ALA A 345 36.16 -1.42 8.54
C ALA A 345 34.71 -1.05 8.84
N ALA A 346 33.78 -1.98 8.61
CA ALA A 346 32.37 -1.80 8.94
C ALA A 346 32.19 -1.52 10.45
N PHE A 347 32.89 -2.25 11.31
CA PHE A 347 32.84 -2.04 12.75
C PHE A 347 33.34 -0.65 13.17
N ILE A 348 34.46 -0.18 12.59
CA ILE A 348 35.02 1.14 12.94
C ILE A 348 34.05 2.25 12.53
N ILE A 349 33.58 2.27 11.29
CA ILE A 349 32.64 3.31 10.79
C ILE A 349 31.35 3.29 11.60
N MET A 350 30.79 2.10 11.83
CA MET A 350 29.57 1.92 12.60
C MET A 350 29.74 2.36 14.06
N GLY A 351 30.87 2.01 14.70
CA GLY A 351 31.16 2.40 16.08
C GLY A 351 31.32 3.91 16.24
N VAL A 352 31.99 4.57 15.30
CA VAL A 352 32.10 6.03 15.26
C VAL A 352 30.73 6.68 15.05
N PHE A 353 29.90 6.15 14.15
CA PHE A 353 28.54 6.64 13.92
C PHE A 353 27.64 6.56 15.16
N PHE A 354 27.63 5.41 15.84
CA PHE A 354 26.71 5.17 16.95
C PHE A 354 27.15 5.79 18.27
N LEU A 355 28.46 5.96 18.48
CA LEU A 355 29.02 6.39 19.77
C LEU A 355 29.77 7.73 19.72
N GLY A 356 30.08 8.24 18.52
CA GLY A 356 30.70 9.56 18.32
C GLY A 356 29.68 10.69 18.29
N HIS A 357 30.15 11.92 18.51
CA HIS A 357 29.37 13.16 18.38
C HIS A 357 29.48 13.73 16.96
N GLY A 358 28.65 14.72 16.59
CA GLY A 358 28.71 15.38 15.28
C GLY A 358 28.32 14.47 14.11
N MET A 359 27.52 13.43 14.36
CA MET A 359 27.12 12.46 13.35
C MET A 359 25.83 12.88 12.64
N HIS A 360 25.80 12.66 11.33
CA HIS A 360 24.65 12.92 10.46
C HIS A 360 24.03 11.60 9.96
N ASP A 361 22.70 11.56 9.79
CA ASP A 361 21.85 10.39 9.41
C ASP A 361 22.44 9.41 8.35
N ARG A 362 23.22 9.90 7.39
CA ARG A 362 23.76 9.15 6.25
C ARG A 362 25.18 8.65 6.46
N TYR A 363 25.87 9.03 7.54
CA TYR A 363 27.26 8.62 7.78
C TYR A 363 27.42 7.09 7.96
N LEU A 364 26.33 6.38 8.25
CA LEU A 364 26.28 4.92 8.31
C LEU A 364 26.31 4.23 6.93
N PHE A 365 26.11 4.96 5.82
CA PHE A 365 25.91 4.42 4.47
C PHE A 365 26.93 3.35 4.03
N PRO A 366 28.25 3.48 4.30
CA PRO A 366 29.23 2.48 3.85
C PRO A 366 29.11 1.10 4.54
N VAL A 367 28.55 1.04 5.75
CA VAL A 367 28.55 -0.14 6.62
C VAL A 367 27.89 -1.38 6.00
N PRO A 368 26.62 -1.34 5.53
CA PRO A 368 25.98 -2.52 4.97
C PRO A 368 26.68 -3.06 3.72
N PHE A 369 27.28 -2.19 2.89
CA PHE A 369 28.10 -2.61 1.77
C PHE A 369 29.37 -3.32 2.23
N LEU A 370 30.10 -2.75 3.19
CA LEU A 370 31.31 -3.38 3.74
C LEU A 370 31.02 -4.74 4.37
N LEU A 371 29.90 -4.89 5.09
CA LEU A 371 29.45 -6.18 5.61
C LEU A 371 29.11 -7.18 4.49
N LEU A 372 28.55 -6.71 3.36
CA LEU A 372 28.26 -7.54 2.20
C LEU A 372 29.55 -8.02 1.52
N PHE A 373 30.55 -7.14 1.36
CA PHE A 373 31.87 -7.54 0.88
C PHE A 373 32.52 -8.52 1.86
N ALA A 374 32.46 -8.28 3.17
CA ALA A 374 32.94 -9.21 4.18
C ALA A 374 32.28 -10.59 4.02
N PHE A 375 30.96 -10.64 3.82
CA PHE A 375 30.23 -11.88 3.57
C PHE A 375 30.73 -12.60 2.30
N ILE A 376 30.97 -11.87 1.21
CA ILE A 376 31.45 -12.45 -0.05
C ILE A 376 32.85 -13.05 0.10
N PHE A 377 33.74 -12.38 0.84
CA PHE A 377 35.12 -12.84 1.02
C PHE A 377 35.25 -13.94 2.08
N MET A 378 34.57 -13.81 3.22
CA MET A 378 34.65 -14.76 4.34
C MET A 378 33.73 -15.97 4.17
N LYS A 379 32.66 -15.86 3.39
CA LYS A 379 31.59 -16.87 3.22
C LYS A 379 30.91 -17.29 4.53
N ASP A 380 30.91 -16.42 5.54
CA ASP A 380 30.31 -16.72 6.85
C ASP A 380 28.85 -16.26 6.91
N ARG A 381 27.93 -17.22 7.09
CA ARG A 381 26.48 -16.97 7.11
C ARG A 381 26.07 -16.01 8.24
N ARG A 382 26.85 -15.91 9.32
CA ARG A 382 26.56 -15.00 10.44
C ARG A 382 26.44 -13.54 9.99
N LEU A 383 27.08 -13.15 8.88
CA LEU A 383 27.09 -11.77 8.35
C LEU A 383 25.80 -11.35 7.63
N ILE A 384 24.89 -12.28 7.31
CA ILE A 384 23.70 -11.96 6.50
C ILE A 384 22.73 -11.04 7.24
N TRP A 385 22.43 -11.36 8.49
CA TRP A 385 21.56 -10.53 9.31
C TRP A 385 22.17 -9.15 9.59
N PRO A 386 23.46 -9.03 9.94
CA PRO A 386 24.16 -7.76 9.96
C PRO A 386 24.00 -6.93 8.68
N VAL A 387 24.18 -7.52 7.48
CA VAL A 387 23.98 -6.80 6.20
C VAL A 387 22.56 -6.25 6.10
N VAL A 388 21.56 -7.09 6.32
CA VAL A 388 20.14 -6.76 6.12
C VAL A 388 19.67 -5.73 7.14
N LEU A 389 19.98 -5.94 8.42
CA LEU A 389 19.57 -5.03 9.49
C LEU A 389 20.24 -3.65 9.34
N ASN A 390 21.50 -3.59 8.90
CA ASN A 390 22.15 -2.29 8.67
C ASN A 390 21.59 -1.57 7.43
N PHE A 391 21.14 -2.28 6.39
CA PHE A 391 20.39 -1.63 5.30
C PHE A 391 19.04 -1.07 5.78
N ILE A 392 18.34 -1.77 6.69
CA ILE A 392 17.08 -1.29 7.29
C ILE A 392 17.33 -0.05 8.16
N VAL A 393 18.32 -0.11 9.04
CA VAL A 393 18.69 1.04 9.89
C VAL A 393 19.07 2.25 9.06
N LEU A 394 19.86 2.06 8.00
CA LEU A 394 20.23 3.12 7.07
C LEU A 394 18.99 3.72 6.38
N LEU A 395 18.09 2.88 5.89
CA LEU A 395 16.83 3.32 5.26
C LEU A 395 15.95 4.12 6.24
N LEU A 396 15.83 3.67 7.50
CA LEU A 396 15.07 4.39 8.53
C LEU A 396 15.69 5.76 8.86
N ASN A 397 17.02 5.83 9.01
CA ASN A 397 17.73 7.10 9.24
C ASN A 397 17.43 8.11 8.12
N GLN A 398 17.59 7.68 6.87
CA GLN A 398 17.40 8.56 5.72
C GLN A 398 15.93 8.93 5.49
N SER A 399 15.01 7.96 5.59
CA SER A 399 13.59 8.20 5.30
C SER A 399 12.94 9.13 6.30
N ILE A 400 13.19 8.95 7.60
CA ILE A 400 12.58 9.78 8.65
C ILE A 400 13.16 11.20 8.60
N SER A 401 14.47 11.33 8.41
CA SER A 401 15.13 12.64 8.29
C SER A 401 14.60 13.44 7.10
N LEU A 402 14.39 12.80 5.94
CA LEU A 402 13.84 13.47 4.76
C LEU A 402 12.34 13.78 4.91
N TYR A 403 11.55 12.87 5.50
CA TYR A 403 10.12 13.07 5.72
C TYR A 403 9.85 14.28 6.63
N TYR A 404 10.67 14.43 7.67
CA TYR A 404 10.63 15.54 8.62
C TYR A 404 11.69 16.61 8.29
N TYR A 405 12.02 16.83 7.02
CA TYR A 405 13.10 17.77 6.69
C TYR A 405 12.78 19.23 7.13
N GLN A 406 11.52 19.65 7.05
CA GLN A 406 11.10 21.02 7.39
C GLN A 406 10.55 21.17 8.82
N VAL A 407 10.37 20.07 9.55
CA VAL A 407 9.73 20.05 10.88
C VAL A 407 10.53 19.17 11.81
N LEU A 408 10.68 19.55 13.08
CA LEU A 408 11.40 18.72 14.04
C LEU A 408 10.76 17.32 14.15
N ILE A 409 11.58 16.26 14.07
CA ILE A 409 11.11 14.89 14.30
C ILE A 409 10.58 14.80 15.74
N PRO A 410 9.36 14.29 15.99
CA PRO A 410 8.85 14.17 17.34
C PRO A 410 9.79 13.34 18.23
N GLU A 411 10.03 13.82 19.45
CA GLU A 411 11.04 13.24 20.35
C GLU A 411 10.81 11.73 20.61
N ALA A 412 9.55 11.32 20.77
CA ALA A 412 9.19 9.90 20.95
C ALA A 412 9.66 9.01 19.79
N TRP A 413 9.59 9.50 18.53
CA TRP A 413 10.09 8.78 17.36
C TRP A 413 11.61 8.74 17.34
N THR A 414 12.26 9.86 17.62
CA THR A 414 13.73 9.97 17.69
C THR A 414 14.30 8.98 18.71
N ILE A 415 13.75 8.91 19.91
CA ILE A 415 14.19 7.99 20.97
C ILE A 415 13.90 6.53 20.58
N SER A 416 12.67 6.23 20.15
CA SER A 416 12.24 4.85 19.84
C SER A 416 13.03 4.24 18.68
N VAL A 417 13.26 5.01 17.62
CA VAL A 417 14.04 4.55 16.45
C VAL A 417 15.51 4.42 16.82
N SER A 418 16.08 5.37 17.56
CA SER A 418 17.47 5.28 18.05
C SER A 418 17.70 4.04 18.91
N ALA A 419 16.73 3.63 19.73
CA ALA A 419 16.81 2.39 20.50
C ALA A 419 16.92 1.14 19.61
N VAL A 420 16.12 1.08 18.53
CA VAL A 420 16.19 -0.01 17.54
C VAL A 420 17.53 -0.01 16.81
N CYS A 421 18.02 1.17 16.39
CA CYS A 421 19.30 1.31 15.71
C CYS A 421 20.48 0.87 16.61
N MET A 422 20.46 1.27 17.89
CA MET A 422 21.45 0.83 18.89
C MET A 422 21.42 -0.68 19.14
N ALA A 423 20.23 -1.31 19.15
CA ALA A 423 20.13 -2.76 19.27
C ALA A 423 20.77 -3.49 18.07
N VAL A 424 20.57 -2.98 16.85
CA VAL A 424 21.21 -3.51 15.63
C VAL A 424 22.73 -3.33 15.66
N PHE A 425 23.21 -2.17 16.15
CA PHE A 425 24.64 -1.91 16.36
C PHE A 425 25.26 -2.96 17.29
N VAL A 426 24.69 -3.14 18.48
CA VAL A 426 25.18 -4.10 19.48
C VAL A 426 25.18 -5.53 18.92
N TYR A 427 24.08 -5.93 18.25
CA TYR A 427 24.00 -7.24 17.60
C TYR A 427 25.12 -7.43 16.55
N THR A 428 25.33 -6.43 15.69
CA THR A 428 26.36 -6.48 14.64
C THR A 428 27.76 -6.54 15.25
N ALA A 429 28.04 -5.75 16.29
CA ALA A 429 29.31 -5.77 17.03
C ALA A 429 29.60 -7.13 17.67
N ILE A 430 28.58 -7.79 18.25
CA ILE A 430 28.69 -9.15 18.80
C ILE A 430 29.06 -10.15 17.71
N ILE A 431 28.42 -10.07 16.53
CA ILE A 431 28.74 -10.97 15.42
C ILE A 431 30.18 -10.76 14.93
N ILE A 432 30.62 -9.52 14.75
CA ILE A 432 32.00 -9.21 14.33
C ILE A 432 33.01 -9.67 15.38
N THR A 433 32.70 -9.50 16.66
CA THR A 433 33.54 -10.03 17.76
C THR A 433 33.64 -11.55 17.69
N LYS A 434 32.52 -12.26 17.45
CA LYS A 434 32.53 -13.72 17.27
C LYS A 434 33.31 -14.16 16.03
N LEU A 435 33.29 -13.38 14.96
CA LEU A 435 34.12 -13.61 13.77
C LEU A 435 35.62 -13.44 14.07
N ALA A 436 35.97 -12.54 14.99
CA ALA A 436 37.35 -12.29 15.39
C ALA A 436 37.90 -13.35 16.36
N VAL A 437 37.12 -13.74 17.37
CA VAL A 437 37.57 -14.60 18.49
C VAL A 437 37.33 -16.09 18.22
N SER A 438 36.31 -16.44 17.44
CA SER A 438 35.95 -17.83 17.16
C SER A 438 35.76 -18.05 15.65
N PRO A 439 36.87 -18.13 14.88
CA PRO A 439 36.81 -18.58 13.50
C PRO A 439 36.22 -19.99 13.48
N VAL A 440 35.09 -20.15 12.80
CA VAL A 440 34.40 -21.44 12.70
C VAL A 440 35.34 -22.43 12.01
N GLN A 441 35.62 -23.57 12.67
CA GLN A 441 36.10 -24.78 12.02
C GLN A 441 35.22 -25.04 10.80
N GLN A 442 35.82 -25.22 9.62
CA GLN A 442 35.12 -25.72 8.44
C GLN A 442 34.39 -27.01 8.81
N LYS A 443 33.11 -26.91 9.18
CA LYS A 443 32.19 -28.02 8.98
C LYS A 443 32.06 -28.12 7.46
N ALA A 444 32.66 -29.17 6.92
CA ALA A 444 32.38 -29.65 5.57
C ALA A 444 30.86 -29.53 5.35
N GLU A 445 30.45 -28.69 4.40
CA GLU A 445 29.08 -28.76 3.92
C GLU A 445 28.90 -30.18 3.39
N ASP A 446 27.98 -30.92 4.02
CA ASP A 446 27.44 -32.19 3.58
C ASP A 446 27.38 -32.24 2.06
N THR A 447 28.30 -33.01 1.47
CA THR A 447 28.20 -33.59 0.14
C THR A 447 27.07 -34.61 0.13
N ASP A 448 25.83 -34.15 0.30
CA ASP A 448 24.65 -34.99 0.17
C ASP A 448 24.10 -34.82 -1.25
N VAL A 449 24.94 -35.26 -2.19
CA VAL A 449 24.69 -35.35 -3.64
C VAL A 449 24.01 -36.68 -3.99
N SER A 450 24.04 -37.69 -3.11
CA SER A 450 23.46 -39.01 -3.38
C SER A 450 21.97 -39.16 -3.05
N ALA A 451 21.35 -38.18 -2.38
CA ALA A 451 19.90 -38.20 -2.10
C ALA A 451 19.02 -37.59 -3.21
N MET A 452 19.61 -37.14 -4.33
CA MET A 452 18.87 -36.58 -5.47
C MET A 452 18.65 -37.59 -6.62
N GLU A 453 19.12 -38.82 -6.47
CA GLU A 453 18.89 -39.94 -7.39
C GLU A 453 17.74 -40.86 -6.92
N THR A 454 16.56 -40.30 -6.70
CA THR A 454 15.33 -41.10 -6.78
C THR A 454 14.34 -40.39 -7.69
N LEU A 455 14.19 -40.96 -8.88
CA LEU A 455 13.30 -40.57 -9.97
C LEU A 455 11.87 -40.23 -9.50
N GLU A 456 11.48 -38.96 -9.55
CA GLU A 456 10.09 -38.53 -9.37
C GLU A 456 9.34 -38.58 -10.71
N LYS A 457 8.20 -39.28 -10.75
CA LYS A 457 7.31 -39.40 -11.92
C LYS A 457 6.95 -38.03 -12.53
N PRO A 458 6.72 -37.92 -13.87
CA PRO A 458 6.27 -36.68 -14.50
C PRO A 458 5.00 -36.11 -13.84
N PRO A 459 4.87 -34.78 -13.64
CA PRO A 459 3.70 -34.18 -12.96
C PRO A 459 2.34 -34.53 -13.57
N ALA A 460 2.29 -34.86 -14.87
CA ALA A 460 1.07 -35.30 -15.55
C ALA A 460 0.64 -36.71 -15.12
N GLN A 461 1.59 -37.62 -14.92
CA GLN A 461 1.36 -38.97 -14.44
C GLN A 461 0.75 -38.94 -13.03
N ILE A 462 1.36 -38.17 -12.12
CA ILE A 462 0.89 -38.02 -10.74
C ILE A 462 -0.56 -37.50 -10.71
N ARG A 463 -0.91 -36.52 -11.56
CA ARG A 463 -2.28 -35.97 -11.60
C ARG A 463 -3.32 -36.97 -12.09
N LEU A 464 -2.97 -37.88 -12.99
CA LEU A 464 -3.89 -38.92 -13.48
C LEU A 464 -4.04 -40.05 -12.44
N GLU A 465 -2.95 -40.48 -11.83
CA GLU A 465 -2.94 -41.59 -10.85
C GLU A 465 -3.55 -41.21 -9.50
N THR A 466 -3.41 -39.96 -9.05
CA THR A 466 -3.87 -39.50 -7.72
C THR A 466 -5.21 -38.78 -7.74
N PHE A 467 -5.87 -38.68 -8.89
CA PHE A 467 -7.14 -37.98 -9.00
C PHE A 467 -8.24 -38.69 -8.20
N GLN A 468 -8.72 -38.04 -7.14
CA GLN A 468 -9.85 -38.50 -6.33
C GLN A 468 -10.83 -37.36 -6.06
N GLU A 469 -12.12 -37.62 -6.27
CA GLU A 469 -13.20 -36.69 -5.90
C GLU A 469 -13.37 -36.72 -4.37
N LYS A 470 -12.91 -35.67 -3.68
CA LYS A 470 -13.04 -35.57 -2.22
C LYS A 470 -14.22 -34.67 -1.85
N LYS A 471 -15.16 -35.20 -1.05
CA LYS A 471 -16.18 -34.38 -0.40
C LYS A 471 -15.49 -33.44 0.60
N THR A 472 -15.71 -32.14 0.45
CA THR A 472 -15.07 -31.11 1.28
C THR A 472 -15.91 -30.75 2.49
N LEU A 473 -17.23 -30.66 2.38
CA LEU A 473 -18.14 -30.24 3.45
C LEU A 473 -18.66 -31.43 4.28
N ASN A 474 -18.73 -31.25 5.60
CA ASN A 474 -19.38 -32.16 6.54
C ASN A 474 -20.56 -31.47 7.27
N LYS A 475 -21.31 -32.21 8.09
CA LYS A 475 -22.45 -31.65 8.83
C LYS A 475 -22.05 -30.53 9.83
N LYS A 476 -20.85 -30.62 10.43
CA LYS A 476 -20.33 -29.60 11.36
C LYS A 476 -20.02 -28.28 10.65
N ASP A 477 -19.58 -28.35 9.39
CA ASP A 477 -19.35 -27.17 8.56
C ASP A 477 -20.65 -26.38 8.36
N GLY A 478 -21.78 -27.06 8.18
CA GLY A 478 -23.10 -26.43 8.09
C GLY A 478 -23.47 -25.64 9.35
N LEU A 479 -23.25 -26.23 10.53
CA LEU A 479 -23.52 -25.56 11.80
C LEU A 479 -22.60 -24.34 12.03
N LEU A 480 -21.31 -24.46 11.71
CA LEU A 480 -20.36 -23.34 11.84
C LEU A 480 -20.70 -22.18 10.92
N MET A 481 -21.05 -22.46 9.66
CA MET A 481 -21.51 -21.44 8.72
C MET A 481 -22.77 -20.74 9.25
N LEU A 482 -23.78 -21.51 9.67
CA LEU A 482 -25.02 -20.96 10.19
C LEU A 482 -24.78 -20.10 11.45
N ALA A 483 -23.95 -20.57 12.39
CA ALA A 483 -23.66 -19.84 13.61
C ALA A 483 -22.96 -18.51 13.34
N ILE A 484 -21.89 -18.52 12.52
CA ILE A 484 -21.15 -17.28 12.19
C ILE A 484 -22.06 -16.31 11.43
N SER A 485 -22.81 -16.80 10.44
CA SER A 485 -23.73 -15.96 9.66
C SER A 485 -24.89 -15.41 10.50
N ALA A 486 -25.45 -16.18 11.43
CA ALA A 486 -26.53 -15.72 12.29
C ALA A 486 -26.05 -14.64 13.28
N ILE A 487 -24.88 -14.84 13.90
CA ILE A 487 -24.28 -13.83 14.80
C ILE A 487 -24.01 -12.54 14.01
N TYR A 488 -23.38 -12.65 12.84
CA TYR A 488 -23.11 -11.48 12.00
C TYR A 488 -24.41 -10.81 11.52
N ALA A 489 -25.43 -11.58 11.13
CA ALA A 489 -26.72 -11.02 10.69
C ALA A 489 -27.37 -10.19 11.80
N VAL A 490 -27.36 -10.67 13.05
CA VAL A 490 -27.87 -9.88 14.19
C VAL A 490 -27.11 -8.55 14.28
N VAL A 491 -25.78 -8.56 14.25
CA VAL A 491 -24.96 -7.34 14.35
C VAL A 491 -25.16 -6.42 13.13
N ALA A 492 -25.28 -6.97 11.93
CA ALA A 492 -25.40 -6.23 10.68
C ALA A 492 -26.76 -5.55 10.50
N PHE A 493 -27.86 -6.22 10.90
CA PHE A 493 -29.21 -5.66 10.84
C PHE A 493 -29.56 -4.77 12.04
N THR A 494 -28.77 -4.81 13.12
CA THR A 494 -28.98 -3.91 14.27
C THR A 494 -28.68 -2.46 13.87
N ASN A 495 -29.64 -1.57 14.12
CA ASN A 495 -29.58 -0.14 13.81
C ASN A 495 -29.24 0.15 12.34
N LEU A 496 -29.79 -0.63 11.40
CA LEU A 496 -29.52 -0.46 9.96
C LEU A 496 -30.15 0.82 9.41
N GLY A 497 -31.30 1.20 9.94
CA GLY A 497 -32.09 2.36 9.55
C GLY A 497 -33.48 2.28 10.20
N ALA A 498 -34.19 3.39 10.22
CA ALA A 498 -35.57 3.44 10.71
C ALA A 498 -36.52 2.64 9.80
N PHE A 499 -37.49 1.97 10.41
CA PHE A 499 -38.62 1.31 9.72
C PHE A 499 -39.75 2.28 9.41
N GLN A 500 -39.82 3.38 10.15
CA GLN A 500 -40.82 4.43 10.00
C GLN A 500 -40.08 5.73 9.81
N ILE A 501 -40.47 6.45 8.76
CA ILE A 501 -40.14 7.84 8.49
C ILE A 501 -41.47 8.52 8.15
N PRO A 502 -41.53 9.86 8.09
CA PRO A 502 -42.73 10.51 7.60
C PRO A 502 -43.14 9.99 6.20
N GLU A 503 -44.41 9.66 6.03
CA GLU A 503 -45.01 9.05 4.82
C GLU A 503 -46.19 9.86 4.29
N THR A 504 -46.95 10.55 5.15
CA THR A 504 -48.00 11.48 4.72
C THR A 504 -47.34 12.69 4.05
N SER A 505 -48.04 13.37 3.13
CA SER A 505 -47.43 14.48 2.39
C SER A 505 -48.43 15.60 2.12
N ALA A 506 -47.95 16.83 2.23
CA ALA A 506 -48.59 18.00 1.68
C ALA A 506 -47.77 18.49 0.47
N LEU A 507 -48.44 18.67 -0.66
CA LEU A 507 -47.80 19.16 -1.88
C LEU A 507 -47.63 20.67 -1.81
N LEU A 508 -46.38 21.13 -1.90
CA LEU A 508 -46.03 22.53 -1.97
C LEU A 508 -45.80 22.93 -3.44
N GLU A 509 -46.73 23.66 -4.03
CA GLU A 509 -46.73 24.00 -5.47
C GLU A 509 -47.22 25.44 -5.73
N ASP A 510 -48.52 25.73 -5.56
CA ASP A 510 -49.08 27.03 -5.95
C ASP A 510 -49.68 27.85 -4.79
N GLU A 511 -50.34 27.21 -3.82
CA GLU A 511 -51.01 27.91 -2.72
C GLU A 511 -50.14 28.01 -1.47
N PRO A 512 -50.08 29.17 -0.80
CA PRO A 512 -49.35 29.31 0.46
C PRO A 512 -50.06 28.56 1.59
N ILE A 513 -49.27 27.93 2.46
CA ILE A 513 -49.75 27.23 3.65
C ILE A 513 -49.60 28.16 4.84
N VAL A 514 -50.70 28.45 5.55
CA VAL A 514 -50.71 29.28 6.75
C VAL A 514 -50.95 28.40 7.97
N ILE A 515 -50.07 28.55 8.96
CA ILE A 515 -50.02 27.79 10.20
C ILE A 515 -50.27 28.77 11.34
N GLU A 516 -51.32 28.53 12.12
CA GLU A 516 -51.67 29.29 13.32
C GLU A 516 -51.22 28.51 14.55
N LEU A 517 -50.44 29.16 15.40
CA LEU A 517 -49.93 28.63 16.66
C LEU A 517 -50.92 28.94 17.80
N PRO A 518 -50.92 28.12 18.89
CA PRO A 518 -51.88 28.26 19.99
C PRO A 518 -51.78 29.60 20.72
N ALA A 519 -50.58 30.20 20.72
CA ALA A 519 -50.31 31.54 21.22
C ALA A 519 -49.17 32.14 20.38
N GLU A 520 -48.77 33.35 20.76
CA GLU A 520 -47.50 33.91 20.28
C GLU A 520 -46.35 33.15 20.95
N GLU A 521 -45.60 32.37 20.15
CA GLU A 521 -44.56 31.45 20.60
C GLU A 521 -43.18 31.92 20.14
N GLN A 522 -42.16 31.64 20.94
CA GLN A 522 -40.74 31.84 20.56
C GLN A 522 -40.23 30.59 19.83
N ILE A 523 -39.80 30.75 18.58
CA ILE A 523 -39.31 29.66 17.74
C ILE A 523 -37.81 29.83 17.57
N SER A 524 -37.05 28.79 17.91
CA SER A 524 -35.60 28.75 17.74
C SER A 524 -35.14 27.82 16.63
N THR A 525 -36.00 26.89 16.18
CA THR A 525 -35.64 25.92 15.14
C THR A 525 -36.84 25.60 14.25
N ILE A 526 -36.58 25.58 12.94
CA ILE A 526 -37.53 25.13 11.91
C ILE A 526 -36.92 23.91 11.22
N GLU A 527 -37.69 22.84 11.15
CA GLU A 527 -37.28 21.59 10.51
C GLU A 527 -38.30 21.17 9.46
N TYR A 528 -37.84 20.58 8.37
CA TYR A 528 -38.73 19.90 7.42
C TYR A 528 -38.09 18.65 6.82
N TYR A 529 -38.93 17.72 6.41
CA TYR A 529 -38.58 16.49 5.74
C TYR A 529 -39.40 16.38 4.44
N ALA A 530 -38.75 16.14 3.31
CA ALA A 530 -39.43 16.12 2.01
C ALA A 530 -39.08 14.86 1.21
N GLY A 531 -40.03 14.42 0.39
CA GLY A 531 -39.94 13.23 -0.44
C GLY A 531 -39.29 13.48 -1.80
N TYR A 532 -39.71 12.72 -2.81
CA TYR A 532 -39.17 12.83 -4.17
C TYR A 532 -39.73 14.09 -4.88
N GLY A 533 -38.92 15.13 -5.00
CA GLY A 533 -39.26 16.35 -5.74
C GLY A 533 -38.21 17.46 -5.60
N GLU A 534 -38.42 18.57 -6.29
CA GLU A 534 -37.64 19.80 -6.15
C GLU A 534 -38.59 20.99 -6.07
N GLY A 535 -38.21 21.99 -5.28
CA GLY A 535 -39.00 23.20 -5.15
C GLY A 535 -38.29 24.26 -4.33
N ASN A 536 -38.62 25.51 -4.61
CA ASN A 536 -38.16 26.66 -3.86
C ASN A 536 -39.32 27.23 -3.06
N PHE A 537 -39.06 27.64 -1.82
CA PHE A 537 -40.08 28.22 -0.96
C PHE A 537 -39.48 29.09 0.14
N ILE A 538 -40.33 29.92 0.74
CA ILE A 538 -39.94 30.82 1.83
C ILE A 538 -40.82 30.55 3.05
N PHE A 539 -40.21 30.67 4.23
CA PHE A 539 -40.96 30.83 5.48
C PHE A 539 -41.15 32.32 5.75
N SER A 540 -42.35 32.72 6.16
CA SER A 540 -42.64 34.06 6.66
C SER A 540 -43.44 33.98 7.95
N TYR A 541 -43.35 34.97 8.82
CA TYR A 541 -44.04 34.99 10.11
C TYR A 541 -44.86 36.26 10.31
N SER A 542 -45.87 36.20 11.19
CA SER A 542 -46.79 37.31 11.48
C SER A 542 -47.41 37.16 12.87
N ASP A 543 -47.72 38.27 13.53
CA ASP A 543 -48.41 38.28 14.83
C ASP A 543 -49.93 38.42 14.67
N ASP A 544 -50.37 39.04 13.57
CA ASP A 544 -51.77 39.40 13.31
C ASP A 544 -52.43 38.60 12.17
N GLY A 545 -51.64 37.78 11.48
CA GLY A 545 -52.06 36.94 10.37
C GLY A 545 -52.33 37.72 9.07
N LYS A 546 -52.00 39.01 9.02
CA LYS A 546 -52.23 39.91 7.86
C LYS A 546 -50.93 40.37 7.23
N ALA A 547 -49.98 40.85 8.03
CA ALA A 547 -48.67 41.32 7.56
C ALA A 547 -47.60 40.28 7.84
N TYR A 548 -46.99 39.72 6.79
CA TYR A 548 -45.97 38.66 6.90
C TYR A 548 -44.57 39.21 6.61
N THR A 549 -43.62 38.81 7.45
CA THR A 549 -42.18 39.13 7.30
C THR A 549 -41.41 37.84 6.99
N PRO A 550 -40.53 37.81 5.97
CA PRO A 550 -39.70 36.63 5.69
C PRO A 550 -38.82 36.23 6.89
N VAL A 551 -38.75 34.94 7.17
CA VAL A 551 -37.86 34.37 8.19
C VAL A 551 -36.44 34.33 7.64
N VAL A 552 -35.46 34.72 8.45
CA VAL A 552 -34.04 34.50 8.16
C VAL A 552 -33.64 33.17 8.79
N LEU A 553 -33.33 32.18 7.95
CA LEU A 553 -32.93 30.85 8.35
C LEU A 553 -31.40 30.76 8.41
N GLU A 554 -30.87 30.20 9.49
CA GLU A 554 -29.43 30.01 9.68
C GLU A 554 -29.07 28.52 9.65
N LYS A 555 -27.98 28.18 8.95
CA LYS A 555 -27.41 26.83 8.89
C LYS A 555 -25.89 26.92 8.83
N GLY A 556 -25.24 26.73 9.98
CA GLY A 556 -23.82 27.04 10.13
C GLY A 556 -23.54 28.53 9.87
N GLU A 557 -22.57 28.83 9.02
CA GLU A 557 -22.26 30.23 8.64
C GLU A 557 -23.21 30.81 7.56
N THR A 558 -24.15 30.01 7.06
CA THR A 558 -25.03 30.40 5.94
C THR A 558 -26.34 30.97 6.47
N LYS A 559 -26.71 32.17 6.00
CA LYS A 559 -28.04 32.77 6.23
C LYS A 559 -28.80 32.85 4.92
N LEU A 560 -30.05 32.39 4.91
CA LEU A 560 -30.90 32.37 3.74
C LEU A 560 -32.34 32.76 4.10
N SER A 561 -33.02 33.45 3.18
CA SER A 561 -34.44 33.76 3.29
C SER A 561 -35.30 32.87 2.37
N GLU A 562 -34.70 32.31 1.32
CA GLU A 562 -35.31 31.37 0.37
C GLU A 562 -34.62 30.01 0.48
N ILE A 563 -35.42 28.95 0.59
CA ILE A 563 -34.96 27.57 0.59
C ILE A 563 -35.00 27.06 -0.85
N GLU A 564 -33.85 26.61 -1.36
CA GLU A 564 -33.75 25.87 -2.61
C GLU A 564 -33.67 24.36 -2.30
N HIS A 565 -34.80 23.64 -2.42
CA HIS A 565 -34.83 22.19 -2.25
C HIS A 565 -34.48 21.49 -3.56
N LYS A 566 -33.31 20.84 -3.59
CA LYS A 566 -32.89 19.95 -4.68
C LYS A 566 -33.03 18.49 -4.28
N PHE A 567 -32.98 17.59 -5.25
CA PHE A 567 -32.98 16.15 -5.00
C PHE A 567 -31.93 15.72 -3.97
N ALA A 568 -30.77 16.37 -3.91
CA ALA A 568 -29.74 16.09 -2.91
C ALA A 568 -30.21 16.19 -1.43
N ASN A 569 -31.34 16.85 -1.19
CA ASN A 569 -31.96 17.05 0.12
C ASN A 569 -33.20 16.18 0.36
N MET A 570 -33.58 15.30 -0.58
CA MET A 570 -34.72 14.40 -0.41
C MET A 570 -34.46 13.37 0.69
N TYR A 571 -35.52 12.94 1.38
CA TYR A 571 -35.48 11.96 2.46
C TYR A 571 -34.36 12.28 3.48
N LYS A 572 -34.24 13.55 3.84
CA LYS A 572 -33.24 14.06 4.77
C LYS A 572 -33.82 15.24 5.55
N TRP A 573 -33.70 15.19 6.87
CA TRP A 573 -34.14 16.30 7.72
C TRP A 573 -33.31 17.55 7.45
N GLN A 574 -34.01 18.64 7.15
CA GLN A 574 -33.43 19.95 6.96
C GLN A 574 -33.70 20.78 8.20
N ILE A 575 -32.65 21.03 8.97
CA ILE A 575 -32.71 21.74 10.25
C ILE A 575 -32.11 23.13 10.07
N TYR A 576 -32.86 24.15 10.50
CA TYR A 576 -32.46 25.55 10.46
C TYR A 576 -32.69 26.21 11.82
N THR A 577 -31.72 26.99 12.29
CA THR A 577 -31.88 27.82 13.48
C THR A 577 -32.47 29.16 13.10
N VAL A 578 -33.36 29.67 13.94
CA VAL A 578 -34.08 30.95 13.77
C VAL A 578 -34.18 31.65 15.12
N ASP A 579 -34.54 32.93 15.12
CA ASP A 579 -34.87 33.69 16.32
C ASP A 579 -36.07 34.58 15.98
N ILE A 580 -37.28 34.02 16.12
CA ILE A 580 -38.53 34.70 15.77
C ILE A 580 -39.58 34.44 16.86
N GLN A 581 -40.35 35.49 17.14
CA GLN A 581 -41.57 35.41 17.93
C GLN A 581 -42.75 35.58 16.97
N ALA A 582 -43.69 34.63 16.97
CA ALA A 582 -44.76 34.62 15.98
C ALA A 582 -46.02 33.91 16.49
N LYS A 583 -47.19 34.34 15.99
CA LYS A 583 -48.44 33.57 16.12
C LYS A 583 -48.80 32.82 14.83
N TYR A 584 -48.42 33.35 13.68
CA TYR A 584 -48.69 32.77 12.36
C TYR A 584 -47.39 32.54 11.59
N ILE A 585 -47.27 31.38 10.97
CA ILE A 585 -46.19 31.05 10.03
C ILE A 585 -46.81 30.75 8.68
N LYS A 586 -46.23 31.31 7.60
CA LYS A 586 -46.64 31.06 6.22
C LYS A 586 -45.50 30.41 5.46
N ILE A 587 -45.78 29.28 4.82
CA ILE A 587 -44.90 28.62 3.84
C ILE A 587 -45.41 29.02 2.46
N GLU A 588 -44.59 29.74 1.70
CA GLU A 588 -44.97 30.27 0.39
C GLU A 588 -44.12 29.60 -0.69
N PRO A 589 -44.71 28.75 -1.55
CA PRO A 589 -43.98 28.19 -2.68
C PRO A 589 -43.62 29.29 -3.67
N ILE A 590 -42.43 29.17 -4.25
CA ILE A 590 -41.91 30.07 -5.30
C ILE A 590 -41.92 29.37 -6.66
N SER A 591 -41.42 28.13 -6.70
CA SER A 591 -41.36 27.34 -7.93
C SER A 591 -41.17 25.86 -7.62
N GLY A 592 -41.51 25.01 -8.58
CA GLY A 592 -41.40 23.55 -8.44
C GLY A 592 -42.62 22.94 -7.76
N SER A 593 -42.52 21.63 -7.51
CA SER A 593 -43.60 20.81 -6.95
C SER A 593 -42.94 19.86 -5.97
N LEU A 594 -43.08 20.16 -4.67
CA LEU A 594 -42.34 19.49 -3.60
C LEU A 594 -43.31 18.82 -2.62
N PRO A 595 -43.35 17.47 -2.55
CA PRO A 595 -44.07 16.78 -1.49
C PRO A 595 -43.28 16.91 -0.18
N VAL A 596 -43.72 17.80 0.70
CA VAL A 596 -43.19 17.91 2.07
C VAL A 596 -43.94 16.92 2.93
N LEU A 597 -43.19 16.04 3.59
CA LEU A 597 -43.74 14.93 4.36
C LEU A 597 -44.01 15.33 5.82
N GLU A 598 -43.14 16.13 6.41
CA GLU A 598 -43.32 16.62 7.78
C GLU A 598 -42.58 17.96 7.95
N ALA A 599 -43.08 18.81 8.85
CA ALA A 599 -42.44 20.03 9.30
C ALA A 599 -42.53 20.13 10.83
N ALA A 600 -41.53 20.70 11.49
CA ALA A 600 -41.54 20.86 12.94
C ALA A 600 -40.99 22.22 13.35
N PHE A 601 -41.58 22.79 14.40
CA PHE A 601 -41.12 24.02 15.04
C PHE A 601 -40.76 23.72 16.47
N LYS A 602 -39.58 24.18 16.92
CA LYS A 602 -39.10 23.97 18.28
C LYS A 602 -38.80 25.31 18.96
N ASN A 603 -39.08 25.37 20.28
CA ASN A 603 -38.69 26.49 21.14
C ASN A 603 -37.22 26.39 21.59
N GLU A 604 -36.73 27.37 22.34
CA GLU A 604 -35.34 27.41 22.83
C GLU A 604 -34.95 26.19 23.69
N GLN A 605 -35.94 25.51 24.29
CA GLN A 605 -35.73 24.29 25.08
C GLN A 605 -35.72 23.02 24.22
N GLY A 606 -35.95 23.13 22.91
CA GLY A 606 -36.04 22.02 21.96
C GLY A 606 -37.40 21.32 21.95
N GLU A 607 -38.41 21.86 22.63
CA GLU A 607 -39.75 21.27 22.69
C GLU A 607 -40.55 21.60 21.43
N LEU A 608 -41.31 20.61 20.94
CA LEU A 608 -42.14 20.76 19.74
C LEU A 608 -43.36 21.67 20.00
N ILE A 609 -43.56 22.64 19.11
CA ILE A 609 -44.72 23.54 19.11
C ILE A 609 -45.78 22.96 18.18
N VAL A 610 -46.91 22.54 18.76
CA VAL A 610 -48.03 21.94 18.01
C VAL A 610 -48.92 23.05 17.44
N PRO A 611 -49.15 23.11 16.12
CA PRO A 611 -50.07 24.09 15.53
C PRO A 611 -51.50 23.95 16.03
N GLU A 612 -52.18 25.08 16.26
CA GLU A 612 -53.63 25.10 16.54
C GLU A 612 -54.43 24.85 15.27
N LYS A 613 -53.99 25.42 14.14
CA LYS A 613 -54.69 25.29 12.84
C LYS A 613 -53.73 25.40 11.66
N VAL A 614 -53.98 24.62 10.62
CA VAL A 614 -53.24 24.66 9.34
C VAL A 614 -54.23 24.86 8.19
N ILE A 615 -53.92 25.80 7.29
CA ILE A 615 -54.75 26.21 6.15
C ILE A 615 -53.90 26.14 4.87
N PRO A 616 -54.36 25.47 3.80
CA PRO A 616 -55.60 24.70 3.68
C PRO A 616 -55.57 23.40 4.52
N SER A 617 -56.72 22.80 4.79
CA SER A 617 -56.80 21.59 5.63
C SER A 617 -56.04 20.39 5.05
N SER A 618 -55.77 20.37 3.74
CA SER A 618 -54.91 19.38 3.09
C SER A 618 -53.46 19.44 3.58
N ALA A 619 -53.00 20.57 4.12
CA ALA A 619 -51.66 20.74 4.67
C ALA A 619 -51.53 20.31 6.14
N GLN A 620 -52.59 19.78 6.77
CA GLN A 620 -52.48 19.18 8.10
C GLN A 620 -51.51 18.00 8.15
N ALA A 621 -51.29 17.34 7.01
CA ALA A 621 -50.30 16.28 6.82
C ALA A 621 -48.84 16.73 7.02
N LEU A 622 -48.57 18.01 7.30
CA LEU A 622 -47.23 18.49 7.66
C LEU A 622 -46.90 18.28 9.14
N PHE A 623 -47.90 18.02 9.98
CA PHE A 623 -47.75 18.00 11.44
C PHE A 623 -48.44 16.77 12.07
N ASP A 624 -48.77 15.75 11.30
CA ASP A 624 -49.49 14.56 11.78
C ASP A 624 -48.57 13.43 12.26
N GLU A 625 -47.28 13.46 11.91
CA GLU A 625 -46.29 12.45 12.32
C GLU A 625 -45.15 13.06 13.19
N GLN A 626 -45.45 14.10 13.97
CA GLN A 626 -44.51 14.80 14.88
C GLN A 626 -43.68 13.89 15.80
N ALA A 627 -44.17 12.69 16.12
CA ALA A 627 -43.44 11.71 16.91
C ALA A 627 -42.19 11.13 16.19
N LEU A 628 -42.07 11.34 14.87
CA LEU A 628 -40.95 10.88 14.04
C LEU A 628 -39.88 11.98 13.83
N VAL A 629 -40.12 13.19 14.34
CA VAL A 629 -39.15 14.29 14.28
C VAL A 629 -37.94 13.93 15.15
N PRO A 630 -36.73 13.83 14.59
CA PRO A 630 -35.57 13.45 15.37
C PRO A 630 -35.08 14.62 16.24
N GLU A 631 -34.36 14.29 17.31
CA GLU A 631 -33.65 15.30 18.11
C GLU A 631 -32.48 15.92 17.31
N GLU A 632 -31.85 15.14 16.43
CA GLU A 632 -30.71 15.53 15.60
C GLU A 632 -30.70 14.78 14.26
N SER A 633 -30.03 15.34 13.24
CA SER A 633 -29.83 14.61 11.97
C SER A 633 -29.02 13.34 12.21
N THR A 634 -29.53 12.22 11.70
CA THR A 634 -28.97 10.90 11.96
C THR A 634 -28.98 10.04 10.71
N TYR A 635 -27.99 9.17 10.60
CA TYR A 635 -27.93 8.16 9.55
C TYR A 635 -29.15 7.22 9.59
N MET A 636 -29.88 7.17 10.71
CA MET A 636 -31.07 6.33 10.88
C MET A 636 -32.26 6.76 10.03
N THR A 637 -32.39 8.05 9.73
CA THR A 637 -33.53 8.63 8.97
C THR A 637 -33.12 9.09 7.58
N ASP A 638 -31.89 9.60 7.44
CA ASP A 638 -31.52 10.42 6.30
C ASP A 638 -30.85 9.65 5.16
N PHE A 639 -31.02 10.15 3.93
CA PHE A 639 -30.11 9.91 2.82
C PHE A 639 -28.73 10.50 3.09
N TYR A 640 -27.70 9.72 2.78
CA TYR A 640 -26.31 10.17 2.80
C TYR A 640 -25.47 9.44 1.76
N PHE A 641 -24.31 10.04 1.44
CA PHE A 641 -23.36 9.48 0.47
C PHE A 641 -24.08 9.10 -0.86
N ASP A 642 -23.71 7.98 -1.48
CA ASP A 642 -24.25 7.52 -2.77
C ASP A 642 -25.68 6.94 -2.70
N GLU A 643 -26.38 7.02 -1.55
CA GLU A 643 -27.79 6.63 -1.47
C GLU A 643 -28.66 7.53 -2.35
N ILE A 644 -28.29 8.81 -2.48
CA ILE A 644 -28.96 9.79 -3.35
C ILE A 644 -29.02 9.36 -4.81
N TYR A 645 -28.05 8.55 -5.27
CA TYR A 645 -27.98 8.08 -6.64
C TYR A 645 -28.71 6.75 -6.79
N HIS A 646 -28.33 5.75 -5.98
CA HIS A 646 -28.80 4.38 -6.18
C HIS A 646 -30.21 4.13 -5.63
N VAL A 647 -30.54 4.71 -4.47
CA VAL A 647 -31.86 4.54 -3.83
C VAL A 647 -32.91 5.34 -4.60
N ARG A 648 -32.57 6.57 -4.99
CA ARG A 648 -33.39 7.39 -5.89
C ARG A 648 -33.73 6.63 -7.17
N THR A 649 -32.72 6.08 -7.86
CA THR A 649 -33.01 5.38 -9.12
C THR A 649 -33.72 4.05 -8.92
N ALA A 650 -33.60 3.40 -7.77
CA ALA A 650 -34.47 2.28 -7.43
C ALA A 650 -35.94 2.74 -7.27
N TYR A 651 -36.19 3.86 -6.59
CA TYR A 651 -37.51 4.48 -6.50
C TYR A 651 -38.07 4.84 -7.88
N GLU A 652 -37.27 5.45 -8.75
CA GLU A 652 -37.66 5.81 -10.13
C GLU A 652 -38.08 4.56 -10.92
N ASN A 653 -37.29 3.47 -10.84
CA ASN A 653 -37.62 2.21 -11.50
C ASN A 653 -38.93 1.59 -10.99
N ILE A 654 -39.24 1.72 -9.69
CA ILE A 654 -40.50 1.21 -9.11
C ILE A 654 -41.70 1.97 -9.67
N HIS A 655 -41.57 3.28 -9.84
CA HIS A 655 -42.66 4.17 -10.26
C HIS A 655 -42.72 4.39 -11.78
N GLY A 656 -41.84 3.75 -12.55
CA GLY A 656 -41.76 3.93 -14.00
C GLY A 656 -41.35 5.35 -14.39
N ILE A 657 -40.49 5.98 -13.60
CA ILE A 657 -39.89 7.29 -13.86
C ILE A 657 -38.56 7.07 -14.58
N GLU A 658 -38.20 7.99 -15.47
CA GLU A 658 -36.91 7.99 -16.13
C GLU A 658 -35.75 7.98 -15.10
N PRO A 659 -34.78 7.06 -15.24
CA PRO A 659 -33.73 6.89 -14.25
C PRO A 659 -32.70 8.01 -14.31
N TYR A 660 -32.39 8.61 -13.16
CA TYR A 660 -31.38 9.65 -13.01
C TYR A 660 -29.95 9.09 -13.09
N GLU A 661 -29.64 8.07 -12.30
CA GLU A 661 -28.32 7.45 -12.27
C GLU A 661 -28.24 6.40 -13.40
N ILE A 662 -27.50 6.71 -14.46
CA ILE A 662 -27.30 5.80 -15.61
C ILE A 662 -25.83 5.48 -15.88
N THR A 663 -24.91 5.90 -15.00
CA THR A 663 -23.46 5.65 -15.10
C THR A 663 -23.08 4.22 -14.72
N HIS A 664 -24.03 3.46 -14.15
CA HIS A 664 -23.91 2.05 -13.84
C HIS A 664 -25.04 1.18 -14.43
N PRO A 665 -24.74 -0.09 -14.75
CA PRO A 665 -25.74 -1.07 -15.20
C PRO A 665 -26.94 -1.21 -14.24
N PRO A 666 -28.17 -1.46 -14.73
CA PRO A 666 -29.37 -1.34 -13.91
C PRO A 666 -29.53 -2.38 -12.79
N LEU A 667 -29.00 -3.60 -12.93
CA LEU A 667 -29.39 -4.74 -12.08
C LEU A 667 -29.17 -4.49 -10.58
N GLY A 668 -28.11 -3.78 -10.20
CA GLY A 668 -27.85 -3.45 -8.80
C GLY A 668 -28.96 -2.60 -8.18
N LYS A 669 -29.47 -1.63 -8.95
CA LYS A 669 -30.58 -0.74 -8.54
C LYS A 669 -31.91 -1.50 -8.50
N LEU A 670 -32.09 -2.51 -9.37
CA LEU A 670 -33.27 -3.39 -9.32
C LEU A 670 -33.27 -4.33 -8.13
N ILE A 671 -32.11 -4.85 -7.72
CA ILE A 671 -31.99 -5.63 -6.47
C ILE A 671 -32.32 -4.73 -5.27
N LEU A 672 -31.82 -3.49 -5.27
CA LEU A 672 -32.14 -2.50 -4.23
C LEU A 672 -33.65 -2.20 -4.19
N ALA A 673 -34.29 -2.03 -5.36
CA ALA A 673 -35.73 -1.82 -5.48
C ALA A 673 -36.56 -2.94 -4.84
N CYS A 674 -36.10 -4.20 -4.87
CA CYS A 674 -36.76 -5.30 -4.16
C CYS A 674 -36.79 -5.06 -2.63
N GLY A 675 -35.75 -4.46 -2.05
CA GLY A 675 -35.74 -4.11 -0.62
C GLY A 675 -36.79 -3.07 -0.28
N ILE A 676 -36.87 -2.01 -1.09
CA ILE A 676 -37.88 -0.95 -0.97
C ILE A 676 -39.29 -1.54 -1.09
N GLN A 677 -39.55 -2.41 -2.07
CA GLN A 677 -40.88 -3.02 -2.22
C GLN A 677 -41.28 -3.95 -1.08
N LEU A 678 -40.30 -4.59 -0.40
CA LEU A 678 -40.57 -5.51 0.71
C LEU A 678 -40.81 -4.80 2.04
N PHE A 679 -40.15 -3.67 2.28
CA PHE A 679 -40.12 -3.01 3.59
C PHE A 679 -40.56 -1.54 3.59
N GLY A 680 -40.84 -0.96 2.42
CA GLY A 680 -41.19 0.45 2.26
C GLY A 680 -40.03 1.32 1.79
N MET A 681 -40.34 2.55 1.35
CA MET A 681 -39.36 3.59 1.03
C MET A 681 -38.86 4.22 2.33
N ASN A 682 -38.07 3.46 3.10
CA ASN A 682 -37.45 3.89 4.34
C ASN A 682 -35.99 3.38 4.47
N PRO A 683 -35.18 3.95 5.37
CA PRO A 683 -33.77 3.59 5.58
C PRO A 683 -33.51 2.09 5.74
N PHE A 684 -34.37 1.40 6.49
CA PHE A 684 -34.25 -0.05 6.61
C PHE A 684 -34.45 -0.76 5.25
N GLY A 685 -35.51 -0.40 4.52
CA GLY A 685 -35.89 -1.05 3.26
C GLY A 685 -34.85 -0.91 2.15
N TRP A 686 -34.31 0.28 1.92
CA TRP A 686 -33.30 0.46 0.87
C TRP A 686 -31.90 -0.08 1.22
N ARG A 687 -31.58 -0.25 2.51
CA ARG A 687 -30.30 -0.86 2.97
C ARG A 687 -30.38 -2.38 3.16
N PHE A 688 -31.59 -2.93 3.24
CA PHE A 688 -31.81 -4.35 3.56
C PHE A 688 -31.09 -5.30 2.60
N MET A 689 -31.24 -5.10 1.29
CA MET A 689 -30.72 -6.04 0.29
C MET A 689 -29.18 -6.05 0.24
N GLY A 690 -28.55 -4.90 0.41
CA GLY A 690 -27.10 -4.76 0.56
C GLY A 690 -26.60 -5.55 1.78
N THR A 691 -27.30 -5.39 2.91
CA THR A 691 -26.95 -6.04 4.19
C THR A 691 -27.12 -7.55 4.10
N LEU A 692 -28.25 -8.01 3.53
CA LEU A 692 -28.51 -9.43 3.26
C LEU A 692 -27.41 -10.04 2.40
N THR A 693 -26.98 -9.31 1.38
CA THR A 693 -25.88 -9.74 0.51
C THR A 693 -24.58 -9.86 1.32
N GLY A 694 -24.27 -8.90 2.21
CA GLY A 694 -23.16 -8.99 3.16
C GLY A 694 -23.19 -10.27 4.00
N VAL A 695 -24.37 -10.64 4.53
CA VAL A 695 -24.59 -11.90 5.28
C VAL A 695 -24.35 -13.13 4.39
N LEU A 696 -24.85 -13.11 3.15
CA LEU A 696 -24.70 -14.20 2.16
C LEU A 696 -23.25 -14.38 1.69
N MET A 697 -22.40 -13.36 1.77
CA MET A 697 -20.98 -13.51 1.46
C MET A 697 -20.26 -14.43 2.46
N LEU A 698 -20.70 -14.50 3.72
CA LEU A 698 -20.07 -15.32 4.76
C LEU A 698 -20.10 -16.84 4.49
N PRO A 699 -21.25 -17.47 4.15
CA PRO A 699 -21.26 -18.88 3.78
C PRO A 699 -20.49 -19.12 2.47
N VAL A 700 -20.50 -18.17 1.52
CA VAL A 700 -19.69 -18.26 0.29
C VAL A 700 -18.20 -18.26 0.64
N MET A 701 -17.75 -17.36 1.51
CA MET A 701 -16.38 -17.30 2.05
C MET A 701 -16.00 -18.62 2.71
N TYR A 702 -16.87 -19.15 3.59
CA TYR A 702 -16.60 -20.40 4.30
C TYR A 702 -16.43 -21.57 3.32
N ILE A 703 -17.37 -21.74 2.38
CA ILE A 703 -17.32 -22.82 1.39
C ILE A 703 -16.04 -22.69 0.56
N PHE A 704 -15.71 -21.47 0.13
CA PHE A 704 -14.54 -21.23 -0.70
C PHE A 704 -13.23 -21.50 0.04
N ALA A 705 -13.08 -20.96 1.26
CA ALA A 705 -11.95 -21.24 2.13
C ALA A 705 -11.86 -22.74 2.48
N LYS A 706 -12.99 -23.40 2.77
CA LYS A 706 -13.01 -24.85 3.04
C LYS A 706 -12.51 -25.67 1.86
N MET A 707 -12.84 -25.26 0.64
CA MET A 707 -12.34 -25.89 -0.58
C MET A 707 -10.83 -25.70 -0.76
N LEU A 708 -10.32 -24.51 -0.47
CA LEU A 708 -8.90 -24.14 -0.58
C LEU A 708 -8.01 -24.81 0.50
N PHE A 709 -8.47 -24.80 1.75
CA PHE A 709 -7.70 -25.28 2.91
C PHE A 709 -7.97 -26.73 3.25
N LYS A 710 -9.12 -27.28 2.84
CA LYS A 710 -9.60 -28.64 3.17
C LYS A 710 -9.75 -28.90 4.68
N LYS A 711 -9.74 -27.86 5.51
CA LYS A 711 -9.92 -27.93 6.98
C LYS A 711 -10.93 -26.90 7.45
N SER A 712 -11.85 -27.31 8.32
CA SER A 712 -12.92 -26.44 8.86
C SER A 712 -12.37 -25.29 9.68
N LYS A 713 -11.28 -25.53 10.44
CA LYS A 713 -10.61 -24.51 11.24
C LYS A 713 -10.26 -23.25 10.43
N TYR A 714 -9.55 -23.41 9.31
CA TYR A 714 -9.13 -22.28 8.48
C TYR A 714 -10.30 -21.65 7.71
N ALA A 715 -11.34 -22.42 7.37
CA ALA A 715 -12.57 -21.89 6.79
C ALA A 715 -13.30 -20.98 7.79
N ALA A 716 -13.47 -21.43 9.04
CA ALA A 716 -14.07 -20.64 10.10
C ALA A 716 -13.25 -19.37 10.39
N ILE A 717 -11.92 -19.47 10.49
CA ILE A 717 -11.05 -18.30 10.68
C ILE A 717 -11.20 -17.29 9.54
N ALA A 718 -11.19 -17.74 8.28
CA ALA A 718 -11.36 -16.84 7.13
C ALA A 718 -12.72 -16.12 7.17
N THR A 719 -13.80 -16.84 7.50
CA THR A 719 -15.15 -16.26 7.61
C THR A 719 -15.28 -15.30 8.79
N ILE A 720 -14.68 -15.62 9.94
CA ILE A 720 -14.69 -14.74 11.13
C ILE A 720 -13.91 -13.46 10.85
N LEU A 721 -12.72 -13.56 10.25
CA LEU A 721 -11.93 -12.38 9.89
C LEU A 721 -12.65 -11.51 8.86
N PHE A 722 -13.38 -12.10 7.92
CA PHE A 722 -14.19 -11.37 6.97
C PHE A 722 -15.41 -10.69 7.62
N ALA A 723 -16.08 -11.37 8.55
CA ALA A 723 -17.16 -10.78 9.35
C ALA A 723 -16.69 -9.64 10.28
N ALA A 724 -15.41 -9.63 10.66
CA ALA A 724 -14.79 -8.58 11.49
C ALA A 724 -14.04 -7.51 10.67
N ASP A 725 -14.15 -7.54 9.34
CA ASP A 725 -13.57 -6.53 8.47
C ASP A 725 -14.48 -5.29 8.40
N PHE A 726 -13.88 -4.12 8.58
CA PHE A 726 -14.62 -2.86 8.72
C PHE A 726 -15.29 -2.47 7.41
N MET A 727 -14.63 -2.72 6.27
CA MET A 727 -15.14 -2.37 4.95
C MET A 727 -16.29 -3.29 4.55
N HIS A 728 -16.16 -4.60 4.78
CA HIS A 728 -17.26 -5.55 4.57
C HIS A 728 -18.50 -5.12 5.36
N PHE A 729 -18.32 -4.73 6.61
CA PHE A 729 -19.42 -4.31 7.46
C PHE A 729 -20.05 -2.98 7.03
N ALA A 730 -19.26 -1.90 6.90
CA ALA A 730 -19.77 -0.57 6.56
C ALA A 730 -20.40 -0.51 5.15
N GLN A 731 -19.74 -1.09 4.13
CA GLN A 731 -20.23 -1.08 2.74
C GLN A 731 -21.53 -1.87 2.56
N THR A 732 -21.72 -2.94 3.33
CA THR A 732 -22.92 -3.76 3.20
C THR A 732 -24.14 -3.13 3.87
N ARG A 733 -23.95 -2.13 4.72
CA ARG A 733 -25.02 -1.47 5.48
C ARG A 733 -25.56 -0.19 4.85
N ILE A 734 -25.08 0.21 3.67
CA ILE A 734 -25.56 1.40 2.96
C ILE A 734 -26.29 1.02 1.67
N GLY A 735 -27.18 1.90 1.20
CA GLY A 735 -27.99 1.71 0.00
C GLY A 735 -27.20 1.91 -1.31
N THR A 736 -26.16 1.09 -1.54
CA THR A 736 -25.33 1.14 -2.76
C THR A 736 -25.23 -0.21 -3.46
N ILE A 737 -24.75 -0.20 -4.71
CA ILE A 737 -24.67 -1.39 -5.56
C ILE A 737 -23.38 -2.21 -5.40
N ASP A 738 -22.41 -1.71 -4.61
CA ASP A 738 -21.08 -2.31 -4.47
C ASP A 738 -21.12 -3.70 -3.84
N SER A 739 -21.93 -3.84 -2.78
CA SER A 739 -22.06 -5.10 -2.04
C SER A 739 -22.53 -6.25 -2.92
N TYR A 740 -23.48 -6.01 -3.83
CA TYR A 740 -23.95 -7.02 -4.79
C TYR A 740 -22.79 -7.52 -5.67
N SER A 741 -21.98 -6.59 -6.18
CA SER A 741 -20.84 -6.90 -7.05
C SER A 741 -19.84 -7.83 -6.37
N ILE A 742 -19.55 -7.61 -5.08
CA ILE A 742 -18.58 -8.44 -4.34
C ILE A 742 -19.09 -9.87 -4.17
N LEU A 743 -20.38 -10.06 -3.85
CA LEU A 743 -20.97 -11.40 -3.77
C LEU A 743 -20.84 -12.15 -5.10
N TRP A 744 -21.14 -11.47 -6.22
CA TRP A 744 -21.01 -12.07 -7.56
C TRP A 744 -19.57 -12.45 -7.89
N ILE A 745 -18.60 -11.58 -7.59
CA ILE A 745 -17.17 -11.87 -7.75
C ILE A 745 -16.76 -13.09 -6.92
N MET A 746 -17.19 -13.18 -5.66
CA MET A 746 -16.90 -14.34 -4.80
C MET A 746 -17.48 -15.64 -5.36
N LEU A 747 -18.72 -15.62 -5.87
CA LEU A 747 -19.36 -16.78 -6.49
C LEU A 747 -18.66 -17.18 -7.79
N MET A 748 -18.31 -16.22 -8.64
CA MET A 748 -17.51 -16.44 -9.85
C MET A 748 -16.21 -17.20 -9.54
N TYR A 749 -15.42 -16.71 -8.58
CA TYR A 749 -14.17 -17.37 -8.19
C TYR A 749 -14.39 -18.71 -7.46
N LEU A 750 -15.44 -18.86 -6.66
CA LEU A 750 -15.81 -20.13 -6.05
C LEU A 750 -16.09 -21.20 -7.12
N PHE A 751 -16.89 -20.87 -8.13
CA PHE A 751 -17.25 -21.82 -9.19
C PHE A 751 -16.10 -22.06 -10.16
N MET A 752 -15.26 -21.06 -10.44
CA MET A 752 -14.01 -21.26 -11.18
C MET A 752 -13.05 -22.17 -10.41
N TYR A 753 -12.95 -22.02 -9.09
CA TYR A 753 -12.17 -22.95 -8.27
C TYR A 753 -12.73 -24.37 -8.35
N ARG A 754 -14.06 -24.55 -8.29
CA ARG A 754 -14.71 -25.85 -8.52
C ARG A 754 -14.37 -26.44 -9.90
N PHE A 755 -14.37 -25.64 -10.95
CA PHE A 755 -13.92 -26.06 -12.28
C PHE A 755 -12.46 -26.54 -12.25
N THR A 756 -11.56 -25.83 -11.56
CA THR A 756 -10.14 -26.22 -11.48
C THR A 756 -9.90 -27.55 -10.75
N GLN A 757 -10.80 -27.91 -9.83
CA GLN A 757 -10.78 -29.19 -9.13
C GLN A 757 -11.36 -30.35 -9.96
N SER A 758 -12.14 -30.06 -10.99
CA SER A 758 -12.68 -31.06 -11.93
C SER A 758 -11.60 -31.53 -12.92
N ASN A 759 -11.73 -32.75 -13.43
CA ASN A 759 -10.87 -33.23 -14.51
C ASN A 759 -11.67 -33.96 -15.60
N PHE A 760 -12.01 -33.26 -16.69
CA PHE A 760 -12.73 -33.83 -17.83
C PHE A 760 -11.95 -34.89 -18.63
N ASN A 761 -10.66 -35.10 -18.34
CA ASN A 761 -9.91 -36.24 -18.88
C ASN A 761 -10.24 -37.54 -18.11
N CYS A 762 -10.59 -37.42 -16.83
CA CYS A 762 -10.82 -38.56 -15.93
C CYS A 762 -12.29 -38.74 -15.52
N GLN A 763 -13.12 -37.71 -15.68
CA GLN A 763 -14.52 -37.68 -15.25
C GLN A 763 -15.48 -37.38 -16.41
N LYS A 764 -16.79 -37.55 -16.14
CA LYS A 764 -17.85 -37.06 -17.04
C LYS A 764 -17.72 -35.55 -17.21
N ILE A 765 -17.81 -35.06 -18.45
CA ILE A 765 -17.61 -33.64 -18.78
C ILE A 765 -18.59 -32.71 -18.06
N SER A 766 -19.81 -33.18 -17.74
CA SER A 766 -20.81 -32.42 -16.99
C SER A 766 -20.30 -31.90 -15.64
N LYS A 767 -19.37 -32.61 -14.99
CA LYS A 767 -18.72 -32.17 -13.73
C LYS A 767 -17.82 -30.95 -13.92
N SER A 768 -17.35 -30.68 -15.14
CA SER A 768 -16.63 -29.46 -15.52
C SER A 768 -17.57 -28.39 -16.08
N LEU A 769 -18.59 -28.78 -16.84
CA LEU A 769 -19.54 -27.85 -17.46
C LEU A 769 -20.44 -27.13 -16.45
N VAL A 770 -20.93 -27.81 -15.41
CA VAL A 770 -21.83 -27.20 -14.41
C VAL A 770 -21.16 -26.06 -13.62
N PRO A 771 -19.97 -26.25 -13.02
CA PRO A 771 -19.27 -25.13 -12.38
C PRO A 771 -18.97 -23.98 -13.35
N LEU A 772 -18.62 -24.29 -14.59
CA LEU A 772 -18.32 -23.28 -15.60
C LEU A 772 -19.57 -22.48 -16.02
N ALA A 773 -20.73 -23.14 -16.14
CA ALA A 773 -22.02 -22.50 -16.38
C ALA A 773 -22.39 -21.55 -15.23
N LEU A 774 -22.29 -22.01 -13.98
CA LEU A 774 -22.58 -21.19 -12.81
C LEU A 774 -21.62 -20.01 -12.71
N CYS A 775 -20.32 -20.21 -13.00
CA CYS A 775 -19.34 -19.13 -13.06
C CYS A 775 -19.73 -18.07 -14.10
N GLY A 776 -20.12 -18.47 -15.30
CA GLY A 776 -20.55 -17.56 -16.36
C GLY A 776 -21.88 -16.86 -16.08
N LEU A 777 -22.83 -17.56 -15.45
CA LEU A 777 -24.09 -16.98 -14.97
C LEU A 777 -23.83 -15.83 -13.99
N PHE A 778 -23.03 -16.06 -12.95
CA PHE A 778 -22.69 -15.01 -11.98
C PHE A 778 -21.80 -13.91 -12.57
N PHE A 779 -20.99 -14.21 -13.59
CA PHE A 779 -20.31 -13.19 -14.38
C PHE A 779 -21.30 -12.27 -15.11
N GLY A 780 -22.36 -12.83 -15.72
CA GLY A 780 -23.42 -12.05 -16.35
C GLY A 780 -24.22 -11.19 -15.39
N ILE A 781 -24.64 -11.75 -14.25
CA ILE A 781 -25.32 -11.03 -13.16
C ILE A 781 -24.40 -9.90 -12.63
N GLY A 782 -23.13 -10.21 -12.40
CA GLY A 782 -22.14 -9.23 -11.93
C GLY A 782 -21.91 -8.09 -12.92
N ALA A 783 -21.72 -8.41 -14.21
CA ALA A 783 -21.53 -7.41 -15.26
C ALA A 783 -22.75 -6.49 -15.38
N ALA A 784 -23.96 -7.04 -15.26
CA ALA A 784 -25.21 -6.28 -15.26
C ALA A 784 -25.45 -5.46 -13.98
N THR A 785 -24.63 -5.65 -12.94
CA THR A 785 -24.66 -4.88 -11.68
C THR A 785 -23.66 -3.73 -11.71
N LYS A 786 -22.37 -4.03 -11.97
CA LYS A 786 -21.29 -3.04 -12.04
C LYS A 786 -20.13 -3.58 -12.87
N TRP A 787 -19.51 -2.74 -13.69
CA TRP A 787 -18.38 -3.13 -14.56
C TRP A 787 -17.13 -3.60 -13.80
N LEU A 788 -17.04 -3.34 -12.50
CA LEU A 788 -16.04 -3.95 -11.62
C LEU A 788 -15.98 -5.49 -11.76
N CYS A 789 -17.13 -6.15 -11.98
CA CYS A 789 -17.19 -7.59 -12.18
C CYS A 789 -16.53 -8.05 -13.50
N ILE A 790 -16.39 -7.17 -14.49
CA ILE A 790 -15.71 -7.46 -15.76
C ILE A 790 -14.21 -7.63 -15.50
N TYR A 791 -13.63 -6.88 -14.56
CA TYR A 791 -12.22 -7.02 -14.17
C TYR A 791 -11.93 -8.42 -13.60
N ALA A 792 -12.87 -8.99 -12.83
CA ALA A 792 -12.81 -10.39 -12.41
C ALA A 792 -12.76 -11.37 -13.60
N GLY A 793 -13.45 -11.07 -14.70
CA GLY A 793 -13.38 -11.83 -15.95
C GLY A 793 -11.94 -12.07 -16.46
N ALA A 794 -11.05 -11.09 -16.33
CA ALA A 794 -9.65 -11.25 -16.72
C ALA A 794 -8.91 -12.30 -15.87
N GLY A 795 -9.09 -12.28 -14.54
CA GLY A 795 -8.51 -13.28 -13.65
C GLY A 795 -9.10 -14.68 -13.87
N LEU A 796 -10.41 -14.77 -14.12
CA LEU A 796 -11.06 -16.02 -14.52
C LEU A 796 -10.46 -16.60 -15.79
N ALA A 797 -10.22 -15.77 -16.81
CA ALA A 797 -9.61 -16.19 -18.08
C ALA A 797 -8.20 -16.77 -17.87
N VAL A 798 -7.35 -16.09 -17.09
CA VAL A 798 -6.00 -16.59 -16.76
C VAL A 798 -6.08 -17.97 -16.09
N ILE A 799 -6.94 -18.13 -15.08
CA ILE A 799 -7.11 -19.40 -14.37
C ILE A 799 -7.67 -20.50 -15.27
N PHE A 800 -8.63 -20.16 -16.13
CA PHE A 800 -9.22 -21.06 -17.11
C PHE A 800 -8.16 -21.61 -18.07
N PHE A 801 -7.35 -20.75 -18.69
CA PHE A 801 -6.30 -21.17 -19.62
C PHE A 801 -5.17 -21.95 -18.94
N ILE A 802 -4.78 -21.59 -17.70
CA ILE A 802 -3.86 -22.39 -16.88
C ILE A 802 -4.43 -23.80 -16.70
N THR A 803 -5.73 -23.91 -16.43
CA THR A 803 -6.39 -25.19 -16.22
C THR A 803 -6.45 -26.01 -17.51
N LEU A 804 -6.85 -25.41 -18.64
CA LEU A 804 -6.81 -26.07 -19.95
C LEU A 804 -5.40 -26.55 -20.31
N TYR A 805 -4.37 -25.75 -20.04
CA TYR A 805 -2.98 -26.13 -20.28
C TYR A 805 -2.55 -27.33 -19.41
N LYS A 806 -3.00 -27.41 -18.15
CA LYS A 806 -2.79 -28.61 -17.32
C LYS A 806 -3.44 -29.86 -17.91
N ARG A 807 -4.68 -29.73 -18.42
CA ARG A 807 -5.42 -30.81 -19.09
C ARG A 807 -4.77 -31.22 -20.41
N TYR A 808 -4.21 -30.27 -21.15
CA TYR A 808 -3.41 -30.52 -22.34
C TYR A 808 -2.15 -31.34 -22.04
N LYS A 809 -1.40 -31.00 -20.97
CA LYS A 809 -0.22 -31.77 -20.55
C LYS A 809 -0.58 -33.22 -20.19
N GLU A 810 -1.74 -33.44 -19.56
CA GLU A 810 -2.25 -34.78 -19.25
C GLU A 810 -2.59 -35.56 -20.53
N TYR A 811 -3.26 -34.93 -21.49
CA TYR A 811 -3.52 -35.52 -22.81
C TYR A 811 -2.22 -35.86 -23.56
N ARG A 812 -1.24 -34.95 -23.56
CA ARG A 812 0.03 -35.15 -24.26
C ARG A 812 0.82 -36.31 -23.65
N PHE A 813 0.85 -36.39 -22.33
CA PHE A 813 1.43 -37.52 -21.60
C PHE A 813 0.72 -38.85 -21.94
N ALA A 814 -0.61 -38.88 -21.92
CA ALA A 814 -1.37 -40.08 -22.28
C ALA A 814 -1.10 -40.54 -23.73
N ARG A 815 -0.96 -39.59 -24.67
CA ARG A 815 -0.59 -39.86 -26.06
C ARG A 815 0.82 -40.41 -26.20
N GLU A 816 1.80 -39.83 -25.50
CA GLU A 816 3.19 -40.30 -25.49
C GLU A 816 3.29 -41.73 -24.96
N GLN A 817 2.57 -42.06 -23.88
CA GLN A 817 2.56 -43.42 -23.31
C GLN A 817 1.89 -44.46 -24.24
N LEU A 818 0.80 -44.09 -24.91
CA LEU A 818 0.18 -44.96 -25.92
C LEU A 818 1.10 -45.22 -27.11
N LEU A 819 1.76 -44.19 -27.63
CA LEU A 819 2.73 -44.32 -28.72
C LEU A 819 3.93 -45.18 -28.32
N ALA A 820 4.44 -45.01 -27.09
CA ALA A 820 5.54 -45.82 -26.57
C ALA A 820 5.17 -47.31 -26.47
N HIS A 821 3.94 -47.62 -26.07
CA HIS A 821 3.41 -48.98 -26.05
C HIS A 821 3.18 -49.54 -27.47
N GLU A 822 2.56 -48.78 -28.37
CA GLU A 822 2.31 -49.18 -29.77
C GLU A 822 3.60 -49.40 -30.58
N THR A 823 4.68 -48.69 -30.24
CA THR A 823 6.01 -48.83 -30.89
C THR A 823 6.93 -49.84 -30.20
N GLY A 824 6.44 -50.57 -29.19
CA GLY A 824 7.21 -51.59 -28.46
C GLY A 824 8.33 -51.03 -27.57
N ARG A 825 8.34 -49.72 -27.29
CA ARG A 825 9.37 -49.03 -26.50
C ARG A 825 9.11 -49.05 -24.99
N ALA A 826 7.93 -49.50 -24.55
CA ALA A 826 7.57 -49.62 -23.14
C ALA A 826 6.63 -50.80 -22.91
N SER A 827 6.78 -51.50 -21.77
CA SER A 827 5.87 -52.56 -21.33
C SER A 827 4.55 -51.99 -20.80
N ASP A 828 3.49 -52.82 -20.80
CA ASP A 828 2.19 -52.43 -20.26
C ASP A 828 2.30 -52.11 -18.77
N SER A 829 2.22 -50.82 -18.44
CA SER A 829 2.41 -50.28 -17.09
C SER A 829 1.09 -50.11 -16.33
N GLY A 830 -0.02 -50.60 -16.88
CA GLY A 830 -1.37 -50.41 -16.35
C GLY A 830 -1.89 -48.98 -16.61
N GLY A 831 -3.17 -48.85 -16.98
CA GLY A 831 -3.80 -47.56 -17.28
C GLY A 831 -3.98 -47.22 -18.77
N LEU A 832 -3.63 -48.14 -19.68
CA LEU A 832 -3.77 -47.96 -21.14
C LEU A 832 -5.20 -47.63 -21.59
N SER A 833 -6.22 -48.25 -20.96
CA SER A 833 -7.63 -48.00 -21.26
C SER A 833 -8.05 -46.56 -20.95
N LEU A 834 -7.55 -46.00 -19.83
CA LEU A 834 -7.73 -44.60 -19.46
C LEU A 834 -7.04 -43.68 -20.47
N TYR A 835 -5.79 -43.95 -20.83
CA TYR A 835 -5.06 -43.13 -21.82
C TYR A 835 -5.76 -43.11 -23.18
N ARG A 836 -6.25 -44.27 -23.64
CA ARG A 836 -7.01 -44.39 -24.91
C ARG A 836 -8.30 -43.57 -24.85
N SER A 837 -9.01 -43.62 -23.73
CA SER A 837 -10.21 -42.78 -23.50
C SER A 837 -9.86 -41.28 -23.52
N ILE A 838 -8.77 -40.87 -22.87
CA ILE A 838 -8.31 -39.47 -22.85
C ILE A 838 -8.00 -38.98 -24.27
N VAL A 839 -7.18 -39.70 -25.03
CA VAL A 839 -6.77 -39.29 -26.38
C VAL A 839 -7.97 -39.19 -27.33
N ARG A 840 -8.92 -40.12 -27.23
CA ARG A 840 -10.14 -40.12 -28.05
C ARG A 840 -11.06 -38.93 -27.73
N LYS A 841 -11.25 -38.62 -26.46
CA LYS A 841 -12.26 -37.64 -26.01
C LYS A 841 -11.73 -36.21 -25.91
N TYR A 842 -10.42 -36.02 -25.71
CA TYR A 842 -9.85 -34.71 -25.38
C TYR A 842 -10.27 -33.58 -26.34
N LYS A 843 -10.15 -33.78 -27.66
CA LYS A 843 -10.50 -32.76 -28.65
C LYS A 843 -11.97 -32.36 -28.59
N ILE A 844 -12.86 -33.34 -28.46
CA ILE A 844 -14.31 -33.12 -28.34
C ILE A 844 -14.62 -32.41 -27.02
N ASN A 845 -14.02 -32.86 -25.90
CA ASN A 845 -14.24 -32.24 -24.60
C ASN A 845 -13.76 -30.78 -24.55
N VAL A 846 -12.62 -30.47 -25.17
CA VAL A 846 -12.14 -29.08 -25.29
C VAL A 846 -13.09 -28.26 -26.16
N ALA A 847 -13.53 -28.76 -27.30
CA ALA A 847 -14.49 -28.06 -28.16
C ALA A 847 -15.81 -27.78 -27.40
N LEU A 848 -16.34 -28.78 -26.69
CA LEU A 848 -17.53 -28.62 -25.85
C LEU A 848 -17.31 -27.57 -24.76
N ILE A 849 -16.17 -27.56 -24.07
CA ILE A 849 -15.85 -26.54 -23.07
C ILE A 849 -15.80 -25.15 -23.69
N LEU A 850 -15.19 -24.98 -24.87
CA LEU A 850 -15.10 -23.69 -25.55
C LEU A 850 -16.49 -23.20 -26.00
N CYS A 851 -17.31 -24.07 -26.60
CA CYS A 851 -18.70 -23.73 -26.92
C CYS A 851 -19.51 -23.37 -25.67
N TRP A 852 -19.28 -24.08 -24.56
CA TRP A 852 -19.90 -23.79 -23.27
C TRP A 852 -19.47 -22.43 -22.72
N CYS A 853 -18.19 -22.05 -22.91
CA CYS A 853 -17.71 -20.71 -22.57
C CYS A 853 -18.40 -19.64 -23.42
N VAL A 854 -18.57 -19.84 -24.73
CA VAL A 854 -19.30 -18.88 -25.59
C VAL A 854 -20.73 -18.69 -25.08
N LEU A 855 -21.41 -19.79 -24.75
CA LEU A 855 -22.77 -19.70 -24.21
C LEU A 855 -22.81 -18.94 -22.88
N PHE A 856 -21.98 -19.32 -21.90
CA PHE A 856 -22.11 -18.83 -20.52
C PHE A 856 -21.28 -17.58 -20.18
N PHE A 857 -20.29 -17.20 -21.00
CA PHE A 857 -19.47 -16.00 -20.78
C PHE A 857 -19.70 -14.91 -21.85
N ILE A 858 -20.49 -15.19 -22.89
CA ILE A 858 -20.83 -14.20 -23.93
C ILE A 858 -22.35 -14.10 -24.09
N ILE A 859 -23.02 -15.17 -24.52
CA ILE A 859 -24.45 -15.11 -24.88
C ILE A 859 -25.34 -14.85 -23.66
N ILE A 860 -25.23 -15.69 -22.62
CA ILE A 860 -26.04 -15.56 -21.40
C ILE A 860 -25.77 -14.23 -20.68
N PRO A 861 -24.50 -13.80 -20.47
CA PRO A 861 -24.21 -12.47 -19.94
C PRO A 861 -24.84 -11.34 -20.75
N ALA A 862 -24.77 -11.38 -22.10
CA ALA A 862 -25.40 -10.36 -22.94
C ALA A 862 -26.92 -10.34 -22.76
N VAL A 863 -27.57 -11.51 -22.69
CA VAL A 863 -29.02 -11.60 -22.42
C VAL A 863 -29.37 -11.02 -21.05
N ILE A 864 -28.64 -11.37 -19.99
CA ILE A 864 -28.88 -10.85 -18.64
C ILE A 864 -28.67 -9.34 -18.60
N TYR A 865 -27.60 -8.85 -19.23
CA TYR A 865 -27.26 -7.43 -19.27
C TYR A 865 -28.35 -6.64 -19.99
N VAL A 866 -28.79 -7.06 -21.18
CA VAL A 866 -29.88 -6.42 -21.90
C VAL A 866 -31.21 -6.52 -21.14
N ALA A 867 -31.51 -7.69 -20.55
CA ALA A 867 -32.74 -7.88 -19.78
C ALA A 867 -32.80 -6.94 -18.55
N SER A 868 -31.66 -6.59 -17.94
CA SER A 868 -31.64 -5.64 -16.82
C SER A 868 -32.12 -4.23 -17.19
N TYR A 869 -32.09 -3.86 -18.48
CA TYR A 869 -32.60 -2.56 -18.95
C TYR A 869 -34.12 -2.53 -19.13
N TYR A 870 -34.84 -3.63 -18.89
CA TYR A 870 -36.29 -3.67 -19.10
C TYR A 870 -37.05 -2.50 -18.45
N PRO A 871 -36.79 -2.13 -17.18
CA PRO A 871 -37.46 -0.99 -16.54
C PRO A 871 -37.26 0.34 -17.27
N TYR A 872 -36.11 0.54 -17.91
CA TYR A 872 -35.79 1.77 -18.65
C TYR A 872 -36.61 1.86 -19.96
N THR A 873 -37.05 0.72 -20.49
CA THR A 873 -37.85 0.64 -21.73
C THR A 873 -39.35 0.79 -21.51
N VAL A 874 -39.81 0.72 -20.25
CA VAL A 874 -41.24 0.80 -19.87
C VAL A 874 -41.55 2.00 -18.98
N VAL A 875 -40.69 3.03 -19.04
CA VAL A 875 -40.89 4.32 -18.37
C VAL A 875 -42.21 4.96 -18.83
N ILE A 876 -42.99 5.46 -17.87
CA ILE A 876 -44.27 6.17 -18.06
C ILE A 876 -44.15 7.67 -17.81
N GLN A 877 -43.14 8.11 -17.05
CA GLN A 877 -42.84 9.52 -16.77
C GLN A 877 -41.41 9.85 -17.21
N GLY A 878 -41.28 10.63 -18.28
CA GLY A 878 -40.01 10.90 -18.96
C GLY A 878 -39.89 10.13 -20.28
N GLU A 879 -38.69 10.04 -20.83
CA GLU A 879 -38.46 9.34 -22.10
C GLU A 879 -38.18 7.85 -21.88
N ALA A 880 -38.73 6.96 -22.72
CA ALA A 880 -38.47 5.52 -22.66
C ALA A 880 -37.26 5.12 -23.53
N TYR A 881 -36.39 4.25 -23.00
CA TYR A 881 -35.18 3.81 -23.71
C TYR A 881 -35.52 2.92 -24.90
N GLN A 882 -34.82 3.17 -26.01
CA GLN A 882 -34.83 2.27 -27.17
C GLN A 882 -33.67 1.28 -27.11
N PHE A 883 -33.71 0.20 -27.90
CA PHE A 883 -32.53 -0.67 -28.01
C PHE A 883 -31.35 0.06 -28.68
N ILE A 884 -31.64 0.73 -29.81
CA ILE A 884 -30.74 1.58 -30.60
C ILE A 884 -31.60 2.72 -31.17
N VAL A 885 -31.07 3.95 -31.21
CA VAL A 885 -31.66 5.06 -31.96
C VAL A 885 -31.15 5.05 -33.40
N PRO A 886 -32.02 4.92 -34.42
CA PRO A 886 -31.60 4.97 -35.82
C PRO A 886 -30.92 6.30 -36.16
N GLY A 887 -29.74 6.24 -36.79
CA GLY A 887 -28.97 7.42 -37.16
C GLY A 887 -28.06 8.00 -36.06
N ASN A 888 -28.24 7.63 -34.79
CA ASN A 888 -27.35 8.02 -33.69
C ASN A 888 -27.06 6.86 -32.72
N LEU A 889 -26.01 6.07 -33.00
CA LEU A 889 -25.59 4.95 -32.15
C LEU A 889 -25.07 5.39 -30.77
N LYS A 890 -24.73 6.67 -30.59
CA LYS A 890 -24.22 7.22 -29.32
C LYS A 890 -25.31 7.91 -28.51
N GLU A 891 -26.57 7.83 -28.93
CA GLU A 891 -27.68 8.44 -28.21
C GLU A 891 -27.85 7.76 -26.84
N HIS A 892 -27.58 8.50 -25.77
CA HIS A 892 -27.54 7.96 -24.41
C HIS A 892 -28.88 7.36 -23.99
N HIS A 893 -29.99 7.83 -24.56
CA HIS A 893 -31.34 7.28 -24.40
C HIS A 893 -31.60 5.97 -25.16
N SER A 894 -30.58 5.12 -25.24
CA SER A 894 -30.68 3.77 -25.77
C SER A 894 -29.77 2.80 -25.03
N ILE A 895 -30.09 1.52 -25.06
CA ILE A 895 -29.29 0.49 -24.38
C ILE A 895 -27.85 0.51 -24.92
N ILE A 896 -27.65 0.60 -26.24
CA ILE A 896 -26.31 0.66 -26.83
C ILE A 896 -25.62 2.00 -26.57
N GLY A 897 -26.33 3.12 -26.75
CA GLY A 897 -25.75 4.44 -26.54
C GLY A 897 -25.38 4.72 -25.09
N ASN A 898 -26.14 4.20 -24.13
CA ASN A 898 -25.78 4.29 -22.71
C ASN A 898 -24.43 3.62 -22.39
N GLN A 899 -24.02 2.60 -23.16
CA GLN A 899 -22.69 2.00 -22.96
C GLN A 899 -21.57 2.98 -23.33
N PHE A 900 -21.77 3.78 -24.39
CA PHE A 900 -20.84 4.83 -24.76
C PHE A 900 -20.86 5.98 -23.75
N TYR A 901 -22.05 6.35 -23.25
CA TYR A 901 -22.20 7.35 -22.19
C TYR A 901 -21.46 6.92 -20.91
N MET A 902 -21.72 5.71 -20.40
CA MET A 902 -21.04 5.14 -19.23
C MET A 902 -19.53 5.10 -19.43
N LEU A 903 -19.05 4.63 -20.59
CA LEU A 903 -17.61 4.58 -20.86
C LEU A 903 -17.01 5.99 -20.86
N ASN A 904 -17.67 6.95 -21.50
CA ASN A 904 -17.22 8.34 -21.55
C ASN A 904 -17.17 8.96 -20.14
N TYR A 905 -18.22 8.79 -19.36
CA TYR A 905 -18.30 9.23 -17.96
C TYR A 905 -17.13 8.67 -17.14
N HIS A 906 -16.90 7.35 -17.19
CA HIS A 906 -15.80 6.72 -16.45
C HIS A 906 -14.41 7.03 -16.99
N SER A 907 -14.26 7.48 -18.24
CA SER A 907 -12.97 7.90 -18.81
C SER A 907 -12.64 9.38 -18.65
N THR A 908 -13.65 10.22 -18.44
CA THR A 908 -13.50 11.70 -18.42
C THR A 908 -13.89 12.34 -17.09
N LEU A 909 -14.24 11.54 -16.07
CA LEU A 909 -14.54 12.03 -14.73
C LEU A 909 -13.40 12.94 -14.23
N ASN A 910 -13.77 14.20 -13.97
CA ASN A 910 -12.93 15.38 -14.11
C ASN A 910 -11.75 15.44 -13.12
N PRO A 911 -10.48 15.56 -13.58
CA PRO A 911 -9.32 15.81 -12.72
C PRO A 911 -9.22 17.25 -12.19
N ASP A 912 -10.04 18.19 -12.70
CA ASP A 912 -9.92 19.62 -12.37
C ASP A 912 -10.56 20.03 -11.03
N HIS A 913 -11.43 19.19 -10.45
CA HIS A 913 -12.05 19.39 -9.13
C HIS A 913 -12.06 18.07 -8.35
N VAL A 914 -10.95 17.78 -7.67
CA VAL A 914 -10.78 16.55 -6.88
C VAL A 914 -11.71 16.59 -5.65
N HIS A 915 -12.59 15.61 -5.54
CA HIS A 915 -13.43 15.40 -4.36
C HIS A 915 -12.54 15.24 -3.10
N PRO A 916 -12.84 15.94 -1.99
CA PRO A 916 -11.98 15.96 -0.80
C PRO A 916 -11.69 14.59 -0.18
N PHE A 917 -12.54 13.59 -0.41
CA PHE A 917 -12.37 12.23 0.14
C PHE A 917 -11.84 11.19 -0.85
N SER A 918 -11.39 11.58 -2.04
CA SER A 918 -10.77 10.62 -2.96
C SER A 918 -9.40 10.15 -2.48
N SER A 919 -9.00 8.97 -2.95
CA SER A 919 -7.75 8.31 -2.53
C SER A 919 -7.17 7.44 -3.64
N MET A 920 -5.86 7.45 -3.78
CA MET A 920 -5.16 6.70 -4.83
C MET A 920 -5.07 5.21 -4.51
N TRP A 921 -5.11 4.36 -5.53
CA TRP A 921 -5.14 2.89 -5.39
C TRP A 921 -4.02 2.30 -4.54
N TYR A 922 -2.82 2.88 -4.56
CA TYR A 922 -1.68 2.37 -3.79
C TYR A 922 -1.84 2.66 -2.30
N THR A 923 -2.71 3.61 -1.92
CA THR A 923 -2.96 3.99 -0.53
C THR A 923 -3.89 3.02 0.19
N TRP A 924 -4.74 2.30 -0.54
CA TRP A 924 -5.80 1.48 0.03
C TRP A 924 -5.31 0.34 0.93
N PRO A 925 -4.30 -0.49 0.57
CA PRO A 925 -3.88 -1.62 1.41
C PRO A 925 -3.37 -1.24 2.81
N LEU A 926 -3.07 0.04 3.05
CA LEU A 926 -2.63 0.56 4.34
C LEU A 926 -3.67 1.45 5.04
N ASP A 927 -4.88 1.57 4.50
CA ASP A 927 -5.93 2.45 5.04
C ASP A 927 -5.48 3.90 5.22
N VAL A 928 -4.64 4.43 4.34
CA VAL A 928 -4.08 5.79 4.53
C VAL A 928 -5.19 6.84 4.54
N ARG A 929 -6.16 6.74 3.63
CA ARG A 929 -7.24 7.72 3.50
C ARG A 929 -8.60 7.02 3.34
N PRO A 930 -9.30 6.76 4.46
CA PRO A 930 -10.70 6.34 4.47
C PRO A 930 -11.61 7.35 3.78
N VAL A 931 -12.80 6.91 3.38
CA VAL A 931 -13.86 7.82 2.90
C VAL A 931 -14.98 7.91 3.93
N LEU A 932 -15.41 9.14 4.17
CA LEU A 932 -16.48 9.51 5.09
C LEU A 932 -17.82 9.43 4.36
N PHE A 933 -18.79 8.73 4.96
CA PHE A 933 -20.14 8.53 4.42
C PHE A 933 -21.18 9.39 5.13
N PHE A 934 -21.07 9.50 6.45
CA PHE A 934 -21.97 10.31 7.27
C PHE A 934 -21.19 11.00 8.36
N ASN A 935 -21.58 12.24 8.68
CA ASN A 935 -21.07 12.99 9.81
C ASN A 935 -22.18 13.85 10.41
N GLY A 936 -22.40 13.71 11.71
CA GLY A 936 -23.27 14.52 12.54
C GLY A 936 -22.58 14.84 13.86
N HIS A 937 -22.86 16.00 14.43
CA HIS A 937 -22.30 16.45 15.70
C HIS A 937 -23.39 17.07 16.56
N ASN A 938 -23.31 16.81 17.87
CA ASN A 938 -24.22 17.37 18.87
C ASN A 938 -23.41 18.00 20.00
N ASP A 939 -23.40 19.33 20.01
CA ASP A 939 -22.70 20.13 21.01
C ASP A 939 -23.30 19.97 22.40
N ALA A 940 -24.63 19.80 22.51
CA ALA A 940 -25.32 19.71 23.79
C ALA A 940 -24.94 18.44 24.57
N ASN A 941 -24.77 17.31 23.86
CA ASN A 941 -24.42 16.03 24.45
C ASN A 941 -22.92 15.68 24.34
N TYR A 942 -22.11 16.52 23.68
CA TYR A 942 -20.70 16.28 23.38
C TYR A 942 -20.47 14.91 22.70
N THR A 943 -21.31 14.63 21.69
CA THR A 943 -21.29 13.40 20.91
C THR A 943 -21.08 13.65 19.42
N THR A 944 -20.36 12.75 18.78
CA THR A 944 -20.16 12.72 17.32
C THR A 944 -20.73 11.42 16.75
N SER A 945 -21.42 11.54 15.63
CA SER A 945 -21.96 10.43 14.84
C SER A 945 -21.25 10.38 13.49
N THR A 946 -20.29 9.47 13.32
CA THR A 946 -19.50 9.36 12.08
C THR A 946 -19.59 7.94 11.51
N LEU A 947 -19.78 7.85 10.19
CA LEU A 947 -19.77 6.59 9.46
C LEU A 947 -18.69 6.69 8.38
N SER A 948 -17.61 5.93 8.53
CA SER A 948 -16.49 5.88 7.60
C SER A 948 -16.27 4.46 7.09
N THR A 949 -15.88 4.32 5.82
CA THR A 949 -15.46 3.03 5.26
C THR A 949 -13.93 2.97 5.18
N MET A 950 -13.39 1.91 5.76
CA MET A 950 -11.97 1.58 5.81
C MET A 950 -11.80 0.08 6.07
N GLY A 951 -10.60 -0.45 5.94
CA GLY A 951 -10.24 -1.78 6.40
C GLY A 951 -10.08 -1.89 7.91
N ASN A 952 -10.07 -3.13 8.40
CA ASN A 952 -9.53 -3.41 9.73
C ASN A 952 -8.00 -3.28 9.65
N PRO A 953 -7.36 -2.25 10.26
CA PRO A 953 -5.95 -1.94 10.00
C PRO A 953 -5.02 -3.11 10.34
N LEU A 954 -5.31 -3.83 11.42
CA LEU A 954 -4.55 -5.01 11.82
C LEU A 954 -4.63 -6.12 10.75
N LEU A 955 -5.82 -6.32 10.17
CA LEU A 955 -6.05 -7.33 9.14
C LEU A 955 -5.41 -6.92 7.80
N TRP A 956 -5.56 -5.67 7.39
CA TRP A 956 -5.09 -5.17 6.09
C TRP A 956 -3.57 -5.04 6.05
N TRP A 957 -2.95 -4.48 7.10
CA TRP A 957 -1.50 -4.40 7.21
C TRP A 957 -0.87 -5.79 7.28
N ALA A 958 -1.49 -6.73 8.03
CA ALA A 958 -1.10 -8.13 7.99
C ALA A 958 -1.31 -8.76 6.61
N GLY A 959 -2.31 -8.31 5.84
CA GLY A 959 -2.54 -8.69 4.45
C GLY A 959 -1.36 -8.32 3.53
N VAL A 960 -0.81 -7.13 3.68
CA VAL A 960 0.41 -6.71 2.96
C VAL A 960 1.57 -7.65 3.32
N VAL A 961 1.81 -7.87 4.62
CA VAL A 961 2.86 -8.78 5.10
C VAL A 961 2.65 -10.21 4.58
N ALA A 962 1.42 -10.72 4.62
CA ALA A 962 1.05 -12.05 4.16
C ALA A 962 1.29 -12.23 2.66
N CYS A 963 0.91 -11.24 1.84
CA CYS A 963 1.17 -11.25 0.40
C CYS A 963 2.66 -11.39 0.10
N PHE A 964 3.49 -10.54 0.69
CA PHE A 964 4.93 -10.65 0.51
C PHE A 964 5.46 -12.00 0.99
N TRP A 965 5.10 -12.41 2.21
CA TRP A 965 5.54 -13.67 2.81
C TRP A 965 5.19 -14.89 1.94
N LEU A 966 3.98 -14.94 1.38
CA LEU A 966 3.51 -16.03 0.52
C LEU A 966 4.20 -16.06 -0.85
N ILE A 967 4.55 -14.91 -1.42
CA ILE A 967 5.40 -14.85 -2.62
C ILE A 967 6.75 -15.50 -2.32
N ILE A 968 7.36 -15.17 -1.17
CA ILE A 968 8.66 -15.75 -0.79
C ILE A 968 8.57 -17.25 -0.55
N ASP A 969 7.54 -17.66 0.18
CA ASP A 969 7.33 -19.05 0.53
C ASP A 969 7.06 -19.91 -0.71
N SER A 970 6.28 -19.37 -1.66
CA SER A 970 6.05 -19.97 -2.98
C SER A 970 7.34 -20.05 -3.82
N ALA A 971 8.17 -19.01 -3.81
CA ALA A 971 9.44 -18.98 -4.52
C ALA A 971 10.46 -20.00 -3.98
N ARG A 972 10.38 -20.37 -2.70
CA ARG A 972 11.21 -21.44 -2.10
C ARG A 972 10.74 -22.85 -2.43
N GLY A 973 9.47 -22.99 -2.81
CA GLY A 973 8.85 -24.31 -2.93
C GLY A 973 8.54 -24.99 -1.59
N LYS A 974 8.63 -24.30 -0.46
CA LYS A 974 8.40 -24.87 0.88
C LYS A 974 6.93 -25.27 1.07
N HIS A 975 5.99 -24.35 0.82
CA HIS A 975 4.56 -24.64 0.80
C HIS A 975 3.93 -24.25 -0.55
N ARG A 976 4.45 -24.81 -1.65
CA ARG A 976 3.85 -24.60 -3.00
C ARG A 976 2.39 -25.02 -2.99
N ASN A 977 1.49 -24.04 -2.96
CA ASN A 977 0.06 -24.27 -2.89
C ASN A 977 -0.64 -23.61 -4.07
N TYR A 978 -1.27 -24.43 -4.92
CA TYR A 978 -2.09 -23.94 -6.02
C TYR A 978 -3.21 -22.99 -5.55
N GLY A 979 -3.71 -23.16 -4.32
CA GLY A 979 -4.69 -22.25 -3.72
C GLY A 979 -4.13 -20.84 -3.49
N VAL A 980 -2.88 -20.70 -3.05
CA VAL A 980 -2.23 -19.37 -2.89
C VAL A 980 -2.13 -18.67 -4.24
N MET A 981 -1.66 -19.38 -5.27
CA MET A 981 -1.55 -18.83 -6.62
C MET A 981 -2.94 -18.45 -7.19
N PHE A 982 -3.94 -19.29 -6.99
CA PHE A 982 -5.32 -19.01 -7.41
C PHE A 982 -5.83 -17.73 -6.74
N THR A 983 -5.72 -17.65 -5.41
CA THR A 983 -6.20 -16.50 -4.64
C THR A 983 -5.43 -15.23 -4.98
N ALA A 984 -4.12 -15.31 -5.23
CA ALA A 984 -3.33 -14.16 -5.65
C ALA A 984 -3.76 -13.63 -7.04
N ILE A 985 -4.03 -14.51 -8.00
CA ILE A 985 -4.56 -14.09 -9.32
C ILE A 985 -5.93 -13.42 -9.14
N ALA A 986 -6.79 -13.97 -8.27
CA ALA A 986 -8.08 -13.38 -7.96
C ALA A 986 -7.91 -11.97 -7.37
N ALA A 987 -7.09 -11.81 -6.33
CA ALA A 987 -6.80 -10.51 -5.71
C ALA A 987 -6.24 -9.50 -6.70
N LEU A 988 -5.23 -9.88 -7.49
CA LEU A 988 -4.57 -9.01 -8.46
C LEU A 988 -5.50 -8.57 -9.59
N SER A 989 -6.39 -9.44 -10.05
CA SER A 989 -7.36 -9.06 -11.09
C SER A 989 -8.34 -7.98 -10.64
N GLN A 990 -8.57 -7.84 -9.32
CA GLN A 990 -9.42 -6.79 -8.76
C GLN A 990 -8.63 -5.53 -8.42
N PHE A 991 -7.34 -5.67 -8.12
CA PHE A 991 -6.51 -4.55 -7.68
C PHE A 991 -5.71 -3.87 -8.81
N MET A 992 -5.13 -4.65 -9.71
CA MET A 992 -4.24 -4.16 -10.77
C MET A 992 -4.91 -3.24 -11.81
N PRO A 993 -6.20 -3.40 -12.18
CA PRO A 993 -6.85 -2.48 -13.12
C PRO A 993 -6.77 -1.01 -12.67
N TRP A 994 -6.86 -0.77 -11.35
CA TRP A 994 -6.80 0.57 -10.77
C TRP A 994 -5.46 1.27 -10.99
N TRP A 995 -4.39 0.53 -11.30
CA TRP A 995 -3.07 1.11 -11.60
C TRP A 995 -3.08 1.94 -12.88
N PHE A 996 -4.02 1.65 -13.78
CA PHE A 996 -4.17 2.30 -15.07
C PHE A 996 -5.33 3.30 -15.11
N VAL A 997 -6.12 3.39 -14.03
CA VAL A 997 -7.24 4.32 -13.93
C VAL A 997 -6.70 5.64 -13.37
N THR A 998 -6.80 6.70 -14.18
CA THR A 998 -6.28 8.05 -13.84
C THR A 998 -7.36 9.00 -13.32
N ARG A 999 -8.63 8.61 -13.39
CA ARG A 999 -9.74 9.39 -12.83
C ARG A 999 -9.78 9.31 -11.31
N GLU A 1000 -10.60 10.15 -10.72
CA GLU A 1000 -10.91 10.10 -9.30
C GLU A 1000 -11.47 8.74 -8.87
N VAL A 1001 -10.92 8.20 -7.77
CA VAL A 1001 -11.27 6.91 -7.18
C VAL A 1001 -11.23 6.98 -5.65
N PHE A 1002 -11.87 6.00 -5.02
CA PHE A 1002 -12.09 5.94 -3.57
C PHE A 1002 -11.72 4.57 -3.00
N ILE A 1003 -11.39 4.50 -1.72
CA ILE A 1003 -10.93 3.28 -1.04
C ILE A 1003 -11.93 2.11 -1.12
N TYR A 1004 -13.24 2.37 -1.22
CA TYR A 1004 -14.25 1.31 -1.31
C TYR A 1004 -14.11 0.44 -2.58
N HIS A 1005 -13.41 0.92 -3.61
CA HIS A 1005 -13.07 0.12 -4.79
C HIS A 1005 -12.15 -1.07 -4.45
N TYR A 1006 -11.40 -0.99 -3.34
CA TYR A 1006 -10.57 -2.08 -2.84
C TYR A 1006 -11.38 -3.24 -2.25
N PHE A 1007 -12.68 -3.05 -1.98
CA PHE A 1007 -13.54 -4.06 -1.37
C PHE A 1007 -13.55 -5.38 -2.16
N ALA A 1008 -13.47 -5.33 -3.50
CA ALA A 1008 -13.37 -6.53 -4.33
C ALA A 1008 -12.11 -7.37 -4.09
N THR A 1009 -11.03 -6.77 -3.60
CA THR A 1009 -9.78 -7.45 -3.25
C THR A 1009 -9.84 -8.09 -1.85
N VAL A 1010 -10.62 -7.53 -0.93
CA VAL A 1010 -10.66 -7.92 0.50
C VAL A 1010 -10.94 -9.41 0.73
N PRO A 1011 -11.95 -10.05 0.10
CA PRO A 1011 -12.19 -11.48 0.32
C PRO A 1011 -10.96 -12.36 0.02
N PHE A 1012 -10.21 -12.00 -1.02
CA PHE A 1012 -9.01 -12.73 -1.42
C PHE A 1012 -7.81 -12.40 -0.54
N LEU A 1013 -7.68 -11.15 -0.10
CA LEU A 1013 -6.66 -10.73 0.86
C LEU A 1013 -6.77 -11.54 2.16
N ILE A 1014 -7.98 -11.71 2.69
CA ILE A 1014 -8.22 -12.47 3.93
C ILE A 1014 -7.84 -13.94 3.77
N ILE A 1015 -8.15 -14.55 2.62
CA ILE A 1015 -7.70 -15.92 2.32
C ILE A 1015 -6.16 -16.01 2.31
N LEU A 1016 -5.47 -15.01 1.76
CA LEU A 1016 -3.99 -14.95 1.81
C LEU A 1016 -3.48 -14.78 3.24
N VAL A 1017 -4.10 -13.94 4.07
CA VAL A 1017 -3.79 -13.83 5.51
C VAL A 1017 -3.95 -15.19 6.19
N VAL A 1018 -5.03 -15.92 5.92
CA VAL A 1018 -5.25 -17.25 6.52
C VAL A 1018 -4.21 -18.27 6.04
N TYR A 1019 -3.75 -18.19 4.78
CA TYR A 1019 -2.61 -19.00 4.32
C TYR A 1019 -1.31 -18.68 5.06
N TRP A 1020 -1.04 -17.39 5.30
CA TRP A 1020 0.10 -16.95 6.10
C TRP A 1020 0.01 -17.47 7.54
N LEU A 1021 -1.13 -17.26 8.22
CA LEU A 1021 -1.36 -17.74 9.58
C LEU A 1021 -1.28 -19.28 9.68
N LYS A 1022 -1.83 -20.00 8.70
CA LYS A 1022 -1.71 -21.46 8.62
C LYS A 1022 -0.24 -21.89 8.56
N ASN A 1023 0.58 -21.18 7.80
CA ASN A 1023 1.98 -21.55 7.67
C ASN A 1023 2.80 -21.08 8.90
N ILE A 1024 2.43 -19.96 9.54
CA ILE A 1024 2.98 -19.58 10.85
C ILE A 1024 2.69 -20.68 11.89
N GLU A 1025 1.45 -21.17 11.94
CA GLU A 1025 1.06 -22.28 12.81
C GLU A 1025 1.92 -23.53 12.57
N SER A 1026 2.26 -23.84 11.31
CA SER A 1026 3.07 -25.02 11.01
C SER A 1026 4.57 -24.81 11.24
N ASP A 1027 5.07 -23.59 11.04
CA ASP A 1027 6.50 -23.31 10.96
C ASP A 1027 7.12 -22.90 12.31
N PHE A 1028 6.31 -22.39 13.26
CA PHE A 1028 6.78 -21.86 14.54
C PHE A 1028 6.15 -22.59 15.73
N LYS A 1029 6.96 -22.86 16.77
CA LYS A 1029 6.53 -23.56 18.00
C LYS A 1029 5.30 -22.92 18.65
N TYR A 1030 5.23 -21.60 18.67
CA TYR A 1030 4.12 -20.83 19.26
C TYR A 1030 3.12 -20.30 18.22
N GLY A 1031 3.23 -20.73 16.95
CA GLY A 1031 2.42 -20.18 15.85
C GLY A 1031 0.90 -20.39 16.00
N LYS A 1032 0.48 -21.44 16.71
CA LYS A 1032 -0.94 -21.67 17.04
C LYS A 1032 -1.50 -20.57 17.94
N TYR A 1033 -0.74 -20.12 18.94
CA TYR A 1033 -1.17 -19.09 19.89
C TYR A 1033 -1.25 -17.74 19.16
N PHE A 1034 -0.18 -17.39 18.44
CA PHE A 1034 -0.14 -16.19 17.60
C PHE A 1034 -1.34 -16.08 16.65
N MET A 1035 -1.71 -17.18 15.98
CA MET A 1035 -2.86 -17.16 15.08
C MET A 1035 -4.18 -16.84 15.79
N TRP A 1036 -4.43 -17.42 16.96
CA TRP A 1036 -5.67 -17.14 17.70
C TRP A 1036 -5.65 -15.76 18.35
N GLU A 1037 -4.51 -15.31 18.87
CA GLU A 1037 -4.30 -13.95 19.36
C GLU A 1037 -4.58 -12.92 18.26
N PHE A 1038 -4.08 -13.16 17.04
CA PHE A 1038 -4.36 -12.32 15.88
C PHE A 1038 -5.86 -12.26 15.55
N VAL A 1039 -6.55 -13.40 15.53
CA VAL A 1039 -8.00 -13.45 15.26
C VAL A 1039 -8.78 -12.70 16.35
N ILE A 1040 -8.45 -12.90 17.63
CA ILE A 1040 -9.09 -12.22 18.75
C ILE A 1040 -8.82 -10.71 18.67
N ALA A 1041 -7.61 -10.30 18.34
CA ALA A 1041 -7.24 -8.89 18.18
C ALA A 1041 -8.02 -8.22 17.04
N CYS A 1042 -8.24 -8.89 15.91
CA CYS A 1042 -9.08 -8.35 14.83
C CYS A 1042 -10.54 -8.15 15.28
N ILE A 1043 -11.11 -9.08 16.05
CA ILE A 1043 -12.47 -8.95 16.60
C ILE A 1043 -12.54 -7.82 17.64
N ALA A 1044 -11.54 -7.71 18.51
CA ALA A 1044 -11.46 -6.62 19.48
C ALA A 1044 -11.34 -5.25 18.79
N MET A 1045 -10.57 -5.18 17.70
CA MET A 1045 -10.49 -3.98 16.86
C MET A 1045 -11.83 -3.62 16.23
N PHE A 1046 -12.61 -4.59 15.76
CA PHE A 1046 -13.97 -4.36 15.27
C PHE A 1046 -14.87 -3.74 16.34
N ALA A 1047 -14.82 -4.25 17.58
CA ALA A 1047 -15.58 -3.69 18.68
C ALA A 1047 -15.12 -2.26 19.05
N LEU A 1048 -13.80 -2.00 19.02
CA LEU A 1048 -13.23 -0.69 19.33
C LEU A 1048 -13.65 0.38 18.31
N PHE A 1049 -13.62 0.04 17.02
CA PHE A 1049 -13.99 0.93 15.91
C PHE A 1049 -15.48 0.91 15.58
N TYR A 1050 -16.29 0.14 16.30
CA TYR A 1050 -17.72 -0.01 16.04
C TYR A 1050 -18.46 1.34 15.90
N PRO A 1051 -18.21 2.37 16.74
CA PRO A 1051 -18.87 3.66 16.59
C PRO A 1051 -18.63 4.33 15.23
N VAL A 1052 -17.37 4.34 14.76
CA VAL A 1052 -16.98 5.07 13.55
C VAL A 1052 -17.32 4.32 12.24
N ILE A 1053 -17.68 3.04 12.32
CA ILE A 1053 -18.08 2.21 11.16
C ILE A 1053 -19.60 1.95 11.11
N THR A 1054 -20.35 2.39 12.13
CA THR A 1054 -21.82 2.26 12.19
C THR A 1054 -22.56 3.59 12.13
N GLY A 1055 -21.90 4.70 12.51
CA GLY A 1055 -22.59 5.96 12.70
C GLY A 1055 -23.34 6.07 14.03
N ILE A 1056 -23.16 5.16 15.00
CA ILE A 1056 -23.80 5.39 16.31
C ILE A 1056 -23.19 6.64 16.99
N PRO A 1057 -24.01 7.54 17.56
CA PRO A 1057 -23.49 8.65 18.34
C PRO A 1057 -22.64 8.15 19.51
N PHE A 1058 -21.46 8.74 19.69
CA PHE A 1058 -20.55 8.39 20.77
C PHE A 1058 -19.75 9.61 21.22
N ASN A 1059 -19.14 9.54 22.41
CA ASN A 1059 -18.33 10.63 22.95
C ASN A 1059 -17.25 11.09 21.96
N THR A 1060 -17.16 12.41 21.76
CA THR A 1060 -16.29 13.04 20.75
C THR A 1060 -14.80 12.79 21.00
N ASP A 1061 -14.34 12.77 22.25
CA ASP A 1061 -12.93 12.49 22.57
C ASP A 1061 -12.56 11.05 22.22
N TYR A 1062 -13.46 10.10 22.45
CA TYR A 1062 -13.24 8.70 22.07
C TYR A 1062 -13.04 8.56 20.55
N ILE A 1063 -13.92 9.16 19.76
CA ILE A 1063 -13.83 9.14 18.29
C ILE A 1063 -12.53 9.80 17.80
N THR A 1064 -12.16 10.93 18.40
CA THR A 1064 -10.93 11.65 18.06
C THR A 1064 -9.69 10.79 18.34
N ASN A 1065 -9.67 10.04 19.45
CA ASN A 1065 -8.56 9.13 19.79
C ASN A 1065 -8.43 7.91 18.85
N LEU A 1066 -9.48 7.57 18.09
CA LEU A 1066 -9.40 6.52 17.07
C LEU A 1066 -8.68 6.99 15.79
N ARG A 1067 -8.41 8.29 15.63
CA ARG A 1067 -7.69 8.86 14.48
C ARG A 1067 -6.18 8.54 14.54
N TRP A 1068 -5.81 7.30 14.23
CA TRP A 1068 -4.41 6.85 14.29
C TRP A 1068 -3.53 7.48 13.21
N LEU A 1069 -4.11 7.83 12.05
CA LEU A 1069 -3.45 8.60 11.00
C LEU A 1069 -4.12 9.98 10.88
N PRO A 1070 -3.33 11.07 10.65
CA PRO A 1070 -3.89 12.41 10.48
C PRO A 1070 -4.91 12.50 9.34
N SER A 1071 -4.83 11.64 8.33
CA SER A 1071 -5.73 11.59 7.18
C SER A 1071 -7.08 10.89 7.44
N TRP A 1072 -7.33 10.35 8.64
CA TRP A 1072 -8.60 9.68 8.95
C TRP A 1072 -9.71 10.68 9.32
N PRO A 1073 -10.87 10.67 8.63
CA PRO A 1073 -11.86 11.75 8.69
C PRO A 1073 -12.93 11.56 9.79
N PHE A 1074 -12.58 11.00 10.95
CA PHE A 1074 -13.58 10.65 11.98
C PHE A 1074 -14.15 11.85 12.73
N TYR A 1075 -13.46 12.98 12.69
CA TYR A 1075 -13.87 14.23 13.33
C TYR A 1075 -13.25 15.39 12.55
N GLY A 1076 -14.01 16.49 12.43
CA GLY A 1076 -13.79 17.66 11.57
C GLY A 1076 -12.32 18.08 11.42
#